data_AF-A0A496U3S4-F1
#
_entry.id   AF-A0A496U3S4-F1
#
_cell.length_a   1.000
_cell.length_b   1.000
_cell.length_c   1.000
_cell.angle_alpha   90.00
_cell.angle_beta   90.00
_cell.angle_gamma   90.00
#
_symmetry.space_group_name_H-M   'P 1'
#
loop_
_entity.id
_entity.type
_entity.pdbx_description
1 polymer ?
#
loop_
_entity_poly.entity_id
_entity_poly.type
_entity_poly.pdbx_seq_one_letter_code
_entity_poly.pdbx_strand_id
1 'polypeptide(L)'
;MSTLLVFFLLSYPWPLAPQNEQHSVSGTFGEYRSGPPPHFHDGTDIPGTGGTAVYAVASGEVLWLQETGYSSGVRVGRFAYVHVTPRADLSLGDYVSQGELVGYTNYANHVHFKDGGGASSYATRNALLPVDGLEPFEDNYHTGVLGIWYFRDNTSDQIPSNSLTGIVDVVVRAIDTTNLGATGQNNGVFSIGYALLTEDTSTLVIPPYIPFIFDTLPPSSALPYTYYEDWSNTSEYYYIVTNEFSGNSYIDFTTIPPGNYILAVIASDTRNPADTFYFPITVIPPDTISPQTPHLTSLLLDAENHLDLHWHPSPDTDLAGYSIFLKFEDSNWQKWGTAGATDSSFVTSAQAPGGWNFYMKILAYDGFWPPNESDTSEIFVLRRMDAAEKVLLINGGALYDRKDLFIPALDAMEGLDVRSGNESFAVSNITNYNAGFTMLGDSSWPQEFDQAVMNFMQNGGNFFVSGSCVLSSISQTPDGLSLLNDYFGVNYAGDTIYCDTVIGVSGTPFEGISFVLLDSVEVMDTVSAYPALLSTSGAIIGAFTDSSVIFSFKLAALSDSLITLLLNAARNAMQLTSVEESPERDIPLKRIYSQRRWLNYYSKYGGEVKIMLFDAAGRRRLERLYYAEKGWNRFGIEGLSPGIYFVIVDEGREKLFTKMVIFK
;
A
#
# COMPACT_ATOMS: atom_id res chain seq x y z
N MET A 1 -1.52 24.12 -70.87
CA MET A 1 -2.68 23.24 -71.08
C MET A 1 -2.21 21.80 -70.94
N SER A 2 -2.91 21.04 -70.10
CA SER A 2 -2.96 19.57 -70.04
C SER A 2 -1.90 18.79 -69.24
N THR A 3 -2.05 18.79 -67.91
CA THR A 3 -1.69 17.65 -67.03
C THR A 3 -2.52 17.67 -65.74
N LEU A 4 -3.84 17.79 -65.87
CA LEU A 4 -4.75 17.82 -64.72
C LEU A 4 -6.04 17.07 -65.05
N LEU A 5 -5.96 15.75 -65.29
CA LEU A 5 -7.18 14.96 -65.49
C LEU A 5 -7.00 13.44 -65.37
N VAL A 6 -6.35 12.89 -64.34
CA VAL A 6 -6.53 11.47 -63.95
C VAL A 6 -6.24 11.25 -62.45
N PHE A 7 -7.01 11.88 -61.54
CA PHE A 7 -7.03 11.47 -60.11
C PHE A 7 -8.45 11.24 -59.54
N PHE A 8 -9.50 11.52 -60.31
CA PHE A 8 -10.90 11.40 -59.89
C PHE A 8 -11.47 9.97 -59.80
N LEU A 9 -10.66 8.92 -59.94
CA LEU A 9 -11.15 7.54 -60.02
C LEU A 9 -10.97 6.71 -58.74
N LEU A 10 -10.42 7.27 -57.65
CA LEU A 10 -10.20 6.53 -56.40
C LEU A 10 -10.76 7.20 -55.13
N SER A 11 -10.88 8.53 -55.06
CA SER A 11 -11.44 9.22 -53.88
C SER A 11 -12.97 9.38 -53.97
N TYR A 12 -13.61 9.65 -52.84
CA TYR A 12 -15.07 9.81 -52.75
C TYR A 12 -15.47 11.18 -52.18
N PRO A 13 -16.62 11.73 -52.61
CA PRO A 13 -17.09 13.04 -52.18
C PRO A 13 -17.58 13.03 -50.72
N TRP A 14 -17.88 14.21 -50.18
CA TRP A 14 -18.39 14.36 -48.83
C TRP A 14 -19.82 13.85 -48.67
N PRO A 15 -20.22 13.36 -47.48
CA PRO A 15 -21.56 12.85 -47.22
C PRO A 15 -22.61 13.95 -47.01
N LEU A 16 -22.21 15.22 -46.94
CA LEU A 16 -23.09 16.39 -46.77
C LEU A 16 -23.06 17.28 -48.00
N ALA A 17 -24.14 18.00 -48.28
CA ALA A 17 -24.17 18.98 -49.37
C ALA A 17 -23.52 20.31 -48.96
N PRO A 18 -22.77 20.97 -49.85
CA PRO A 18 -22.32 20.48 -51.17
C PRO A 18 -21.28 19.35 -51.02
N GLN A 19 -21.47 18.24 -51.75
CA GLN A 19 -20.61 17.05 -51.61
C GLN A 19 -19.21 17.20 -52.23
N ASN A 20 -19.02 18.23 -53.04
CA ASN A 20 -17.78 18.56 -53.73
C ASN A 20 -17.00 19.69 -53.05
N GLU A 21 -17.33 20.02 -51.80
CA GLU A 21 -16.61 20.99 -50.98
C GLU A 21 -16.27 20.36 -49.63
N GLN A 22 -15.17 20.80 -49.04
CA GLN A 22 -14.72 20.33 -47.73
C GLN A 22 -15.70 20.75 -46.63
N HIS A 23 -16.02 19.83 -45.73
CA HIS A 23 -16.76 20.11 -44.50
C HIS A 23 -15.81 20.08 -43.30
N SER A 24 -16.22 20.67 -42.19
CA SER A 24 -15.46 20.59 -40.94
C SER A 24 -15.39 19.15 -40.44
N VAL A 25 -14.33 18.84 -39.69
CA VAL A 25 -14.16 17.59 -38.97
C VAL A 25 -14.10 17.91 -37.47
N SER A 26 -14.91 17.21 -36.67
CA SER A 26 -14.94 17.39 -35.21
C SER A 26 -14.41 16.18 -34.44
N GLY A 27 -14.02 15.12 -35.15
CA GLY A 27 -13.45 13.91 -34.58
C GLY A 27 -12.81 13.09 -35.69
N THR A 28 -11.61 12.61 -35.43
CA THR A 28 -10.74 11.88 -36.36
C THR A 28 -10.63 10.41 -36.00
N PHE A 29 -10.20 9.62 -36.97
CA PHE A 29 -10.09 8.17 -36.84
C PHE A 29 -9.01 7.77 -35.83
N GLY A 30 -9.30 6.78 -34.99
CA GLY A 30 -8.35 6.23 -34.02
C GLY A 30 -8.38 6.91 -32.64
N GLU A 31 -9.13 8.00 -32.44
CA GLU A 31 -9.26 8.68 -31.14
C GLU A 31 -9.75 7.76 -30.02
N TYR A 32 -9.31 8.00 -28.78
CA TYR A 32 -9.88 7.33 -27.62
C TYR A 32 -11.32 7.80 -27.36
N ARG A 33 -12.26 6.87 -27.19
CA ARG A 33 -13.66 7.18 -26.85
C ARG A 33 -14.05 6.53 -25.52
N SER A 34 -14.51 7.34 -24.57
CA SER A 34 -14.90 6.91 -23.21
C SER A 34 -16.23 6.12 -23.13
N GLY A 35 -16.77 5.65 -24.26
CA GLY A 35 -18.00 4.83 -24.24
C GLY A 35 -17.81 3.57 -23.37
N PRO A 36 -18.86 2.90 -22.89
CA PRO A 36 -18.73 1.63 -22.16
C PRO A 36 -18.87 0.42 -23.12
N PRO A 37 -17.82 -0.38 -23.38
CA PRO A 37 -16.43 -0.20 -22.96
C PRO A 37 -15.67 0.83 -23.81
N PRO A 38 -14.56 1.40 -23.29
CA PRO A 38 -13.75 2.33 -24.07
C PRO A 38 -13.28 1.69 -25.37
N HIS A 39 -13.14 2.49 -26.43
CA HIS A 39 -12.83 1.99 -27.77
C HIS A 39 -12.15 3.05 -28.63
N PHE A 40 -11.52 2.60 -29.72
CA PHE A 40 -11.03 3.47 -30.77
C PHE A 40 -12.19 4.04 -31.58
N HIS A 41 -12.13 5.33 -31.89
CA HIS A 41 -13.05 5.99 -32.80
C HIS A 41 -12.89 5.43 -34.22
N ASP A 42 -13.93 4.78 -34.74
CA ASP A 42 -13.85 4.01 -35.98
C ASP A 42 -14.44 4.71 -37.20
N GLY A 43 -14.45 6.04 -37.16
CA GLY A 43 -14.98 6.89 -38.21
C GLY A 43 -14.40 8.31 -38.19
N THR A 44 -15.02 9.18 -38.98
CA THR A 44 -14.76 10.62 -39.02
C THR A 44 -16.07 11.33 -38.69
N ASP A 45 -16.03 12.20 -37.69
CA ASP A 45 -17.20 12.97 -37.26
C ASP A 45 -17.28 14.28 -38.05
N ILE A 46 -18.35 14.44 -38.82
CA ILE A 46 -18.58 15.62 -39.68
C ILE A 46 -19.81 16.37 -39.14
N PRO A 47 -19.64 17.58 -38.58
CA PRO A 47 -20.74 18.35 -37.99
C PRO A 47 -21.89 18.61 -38.97
N GLY A 48 -23.12 18.49 -38.47
CA GLY A 48 -24.33 18.73 -39.25
C GLY A 48 -25.57 18.74 -38.34
N THR A 49 -26.15 19.93 -38.11
CA THR A 49 -27.32 20.12 -37.23
C THR A 49 -28.43 19.12 -37.53
N GLY A 50 -29.14 18.61 -36.52
CA GLY A 50 -30.20 17.62 -36.70
C GLY A 50 -31.19 18.01 -37.80
N GLY A 51 -31.44 17.08 -38.73
CA GLY A 51 -32.21 17.31 -39.94
C GLY A 51 -31.39 17.66 -41.18
N THR A 52 -30.05 17.71 -41.10
CA THR A 52 -29.19 17.96 -42.27
C THR A 52 -29.23 16.75 -43.20
N ALA A 53 -29.46 16.98 -44.49
CA ALA A 53 -29.49 15.92 -45.50
C ALA A 53 -28.12 15.25 -45.67
N VAL A 54 -28.12 13.91 -45.66
CA VAL A 54 -26.93 13.06 -45.83
C VAL A 54 -27.08 12.25 -47.12
N TYR A 55 -26.00 12.20 -47.90
CA TYR A 55 -25.97 11.65 -49.25
C TYR A 55 -24.96 10.51 -49.36
N ALA A 56 -25.24 9.56 -50.25
CA ALA A 56 -24.32 8.46 -50.52
C ALA A 56 -23.03 8.98 -51.17
N VAL A 57 -21.86 8.63 -50.62
CA VAL A 57 -20.56 8.99 -51.21
C VAL A 57 -20.15 8.06 -52.35
N ALA A 58 -20.76 6.88 -52.44
CA ALA A 58 -20.56 5.92 -53.52
C ALA A 58 -21.84 5.12 -53.77
N SER A 59 -21.96 4.58 -54.99
CA SER A 59 -23.09 3.70 -55.32
C SER A 59 -22.91 2.33 -54.65
N GLY A 60 -24.00 1.76 -54.13
CA GLY A 60 -23.94 0.45 -53.49
C GLY A 60 -25.28 -0.06 -52.98
N GLU A 61 -25.26 -1.28 -52.49
CA GLU A 61 -26.41 -1.94 -51.86
C GLU A 61 -26.53 -1.51 -50.39
N VAL A 62 -27.75 -1.37 -49.89
CA VAL A 62 -28.02 -1.12 -48.47
C VAL A 62 -27.80 -2.41 -47.68
N LEU A 63 -26.73 -2.43 -46.87
CA LEU A 63 -26.31 -3.61 -46.10
C LEU A 63 -26.75 -3.58 -44.63
N TRP A 64 -27.11 -2.40 -44.12
CA TRP A 64 -27.57 -2.23 -42.74
C TRP A 64 -28.43 -0.97 -42.61
N LEU A 65 -29.45 -1.04 -41.76
CA LEU A 65 -30.34 0.06 -41.40
C LEU A 65 -30.63 0.00 -39.90
N GLN A 66 -30.62 1.16 -39.26
CA GLN A 66 -31.22 1.40 -37.96
C GLN A 66 -32.01 2.69 -38.02
N GLU A 67 -33.34 2.58 -37.96
CA GLU A 67 -34.24 3.70 -38.26
C GLU A 67 -34.32 4.77 -37.17
N THR A 68 -34.05 4.40 -35.91
CA THR A 68 -34.26 5.29 -34.76
C THR A 68 -33.18 5.15 -33.69
N GLY A 69 -33.13 6.15 -32.80
CA GLY A 69 -32.21 6.21 -31.67
C GLY A 69 -30.91 6.96 -31.97
N TYR A 70 -30.05 7.08 -30.96
CA TYR A 70 -28.81 7.83 -31.06
C TYR A 70 -27.90 7.28 -32.15
N SER A 71 -27.74 5.95 -32.19
CA SER A 71 -26.92 5.24 -33.17
C SER A 71 -27.67 4.90 -34.47
N SER A 72 -28.80 5.56 -34.77
CA SER A 72 -29.49 5.37 -36.05
C SER A 72 -28.54 5.59 -37.22
N GLY A 73 -28.73 4.84 -38.30
CA GLY A 73 -27.86 4.97 -39.46
C GLY A 73 -28.19 4.03 -40.59
N VAL A 74 -27.40 4.15 -41.64
CA VAL A 74 -27.50 3.34 -42.85
C VAL A 74 -26.12 2.98 -43.34
N ARG A 75 -25.96 1.78 -43.90
CA ARG A 75 -24.75 1.36 -44.62
C ARG A 75 -25.08 1.13 -46.08
N VAL A 76 -24.35 1.80 -46.97
CA VAL A 76 -24.43 1.63 -48.42
C VAL A 76 -23.08 1.10 -48.90
N GLY A 77 -23.03 -0.20 -49.23
CA GLY A 77 -21.81 -0.91 -49.58
C GLY A 77 -20.71 -0.75 -48.52
N ARG A 78 -19.59 -0.14 -48.94
CA ARG A 78 -18.40 0.12 -48.11
C ARG A 78 -18.68 1.10 -46.95
N PHE A 79 -19.56 2.07 -47.14
CA PHE A 79 -19.67 3.24 -46.27
C PHE A 79 -20.88 3.17 -45.34
N ALA A 80 -20.70 3.58 -44.08
CA ALA A 80 -21.82 3.78 -43.16
C ALA A 80 -21.93 5.22 -42.69
N TYR A 81 -23.17 5.63 -42.49
CA TYR A 81 -23.60 6.97 -42.07
C TYR A 81 -24.34 6.78 -40.76
N VAL A 82 -23.64 6.95 -39.64
CA VAL A 82 -24.18 6.80 -38.29
C VAL A 82 -24.55 8.18 -37.74
N HIS A 83 -25.48 8.20 -36.78
CA HIS A 83 -26.19 9.40 -36.33
C HIS A 83 -27.08 10.02 -37.40
N VAL A 84 -27.64 9.16 -38.26
CA VAL A 84 -28.50 9.52 -39.39
C VAL A 84 -29.79 8.74 -39.27
N THR A 85 -30.93 9.41 -39.35
CA THR A 85 -32.23 8.76 -39.54
C THR A 85 -32.35 8.44 -41.04
N PRO A 86 -32.32 7.16 -41.46
CA PRO A 86 -32.47 6.80 -42.86
C PRO A 86 -33.79 7.31 -43.43
N ARG A 87 -33.84 7.60 -44.73
CA ARG A 87 -35.13 7.92 -45.38
C ARG A 87 -36.08 6.71 -45.28
N ALA A 88 -37.37 6.98 -45.09
CA ALA A 88 -38.36 5.97 -44.69
C ALA A 88 -38.65 4.90 -45.76
N ASP A 89 -38.24 5.12 -47.02
CA ASP A 89 -38.44 4.23 -48.16
C ASP A 89 -37.22 3.33 -48.45
N LEU A 90 -36.12 3.43 -47.68
CA LEU A 90 -34.97 2.50 -47.81
C LEU A 90 -35.24 1.18 -47.11
N SER A 91 -34.90 0.09 -47.80
CA SER A 91 -34.91 -1.29 -47.31
C SER A 91 -33.54 -1.94 -47.48
N LEU A 92 -33.27 -3.00 -46.71
CA LEU A 92 -32.08 -3.84 -46.92
C LEU A 92 -32.12 -4.43 -48.34
N GLY A 93 -31.00 -4.37 -49.04
CA GLY A 93 -30.87 -4.83 -50.43
C GLY A 93 -31.19 -3.78 -51.50
N ASP A 94 -31.71 -2.61 -51.10
CA ASP A 94 -31.93 -1.53 -52.07
C ASP A 94 -30.60 -1.02 -52.64
N TYR A 95 -30.61 -0.63 -53.91
CA TYR A 95 -29.45 -0.02 -54.54
C TYR A 95 -29.58 1.50 -54.51
N VAL A 96 -28.57 2.17 -53.94
CA VAL A 96 -28.48 3.63 -53.83
C VAL A 96 -27.36 4.12 -54.74
N SER A 97 -27.63 5.15 -55.53
CA SER A 97 -26.62 5.76 -56.41
C SER A 97 -25.77 6.78 -55.64
N GLN A 98 -24.52 6.99 -56.06
CA GLN A 98 -23.70 8.10 -55.54
C GLN A 98 -24.45 9.43 -55.66
N GLY A 99 -24.44 10.21 -54.57
CA GLY A 99 -25.13 11.50 -54.44
C GLY A 99 -26.63 11.43 -54.18
N GLU A 100 -27.19 10.22 -54.06
CA GLU A 100 -28.57 10.04 -53.64
C GLU A 100 -28.71 10.25 -52.13
N LEU A 101 -29.83 10.84 -51.71
CA LEU A 101 -30.18 11.05 -50.30
C LEU A 101 -30.33 9.71 -49.58
N VAL A 102 -29.56 9.50 -48.50
CA VAL A 102 -29.65 8.31 -47.65
C VAL A 102 -30.44 8.56 -46.36
N GLY A 103 -30.50 9.81 -45.89
CA GLY A 103 -31.23 10.17 -44.69
C GLY A 103 -30.92 11.58 -44.21
N TYR A 104 -31.22 11.83 -42.93
CA TYR A 104 -30.98 13.12 -42.28
C TYR A 104 -30.27 12.93 -40.95
N THR A 105 -29.31 13.79 -40.59
CA THR A 105 -28.65 13.72 -39.28
C THR A 105 -29.68 13.76 -38.15
N ASN A 106 -29.46 12.97 -37.10
CA ASN A 106 -30.34 12.91 -35.95
C ASN A 106 -29.94 13.94 -34.88
N TYR A 107 -30.46 13.79 -33.67
CA TYR A 107 -30.21 14.71 -32.55
C TYR A 107 -28.76 14.71 -32.01
N ALA A 108 -27.86 13.87 -32.54
CA ALA A 108 -26.43 13.94 -32.25
C ALA A 108 -25.70 15.08 -33.01
N ASN A 109 -26.37 15.72 -33.98
CA ASN A 109 -25.88 16.92 -34.70
C ASN A 109 -24.56 16.74 -35.48
N HIS A 110 -24.24 15.52 -35.91
CA HIS A 110 -23.16 15.22 -36.84
C HIS A 110 -23.47 13.91 -37.57
N VAL A 111 -22.69 13.59 -38.61
CA VAL A 111 -22.61 12.24 -39.16
C VAL A 111 -21.29 11.60 -38.71
N HIS A 112 -21.38 10.44 -38.05
CA HIS A 112 -20.23 9.56 -37.81
C HIS A 112 -20.05 8.72 -39.07
N PHE A 113 -19.15 9.19 -39.94
CA PHE A 113 -18.92 8.60 -41.25
C PHE A 113 -17.86 7.50 -41.16
N LYS A 114 -18.23 6.29 -41.56
CA LYS A 114 -17.33 5.12 -41.51
C LYS A 114 -16.97 4.66 -42.90
N ASP A 115 -15.67 4.51 -43.12
CA ASP A 115 -15.12 3.81 -44.26
C ASP A 115 -14.82 2.35 -43.89
N GLY A 116 -15.63 1.42 -44.40
CA GLY A 116 -15.50 -0.01 -44.14
C GLY A 116 -16.15 -0.50 -42.84
N GLY A 117 -15.72 -1.67 -42.39
CA GLY A 117 -16.22 -2.35 -41.19
C GLY A 117 -17.65 -2.89 -41.32
N GLY A 118 -18.17 -3.46 -40.23
CA GLY A 118 -19.53 -4.00 -40.17
C GLY A 118 -19.82 -5.03 -41.28
N ALA A 119 -20.97 -4.90 -41.95
CA ALA A 119 -21.40 -5.79 -43.01
C ALA A 119 -20.67 -5.59 -44.37
N SER A 120 -19.74 -4.64 -44.48
CA SER A 120 -19.20 -4.22 -45.78
C SER A 120 -18.18 -5.17 -46.41
N SER A 121 -17.62 -6.12 -45.66
CA SER A 121 -16.44 -6.94 -46.03
C SER A 121 -15.12 -6.17 -46.21
N TYR A 122 -15.11 -4.85 -46.06
CA TYR A 122 -13.90 -4.01 -46.06
C TYR A 122 -13.39 -3.81 -44.63
N ALA A 123 -12.07 -3.73 -44.46
CA ALA A 123 -11.47 -3.28 -43.20
C ALA A 123 -11.90 -1.85 -42.89
N THR A 124 -12.07 -1.52 -41.61
CA THR A 124 -12.37 -0.15 -41.17
C THR A 124 -11.12 0.71 -41.35
N ARG A 125 -11.20 1.80 -42.10
CA ARG A 125 -10.08 2.66 -42.47
C ARG A 125 -10.36 4.13 -42.15
N ASN A 126 -9.28 4.90 -42.07
CA ASN A 126 -9.36 6.35 -41.90
C ASN A 126 -9.86 7.01 -43.19
N ALA A 127 -11.02 7.68 -43.12
CA ALA A 127 -11.65 8.31 -44.28
C ALA A 127 -10.93 9.58 -44.75
N LEU A 128 -9.99 10.11 -43.98
CA LEU A 128 -9.22 11.31 -44.31
C LEU A 128 -7.90 10.98 -45.01
N LEU A 129 -7.63 9.74 -45.41
CA LEU A 129 -6.42 9.40 -46.16
C LEU A 129 -6.33 10.16 -47.51
N PRO A 130 -5.13 10.50 -48.02
CA PRO A 130 -4.95 11.28 -49.25
C PRO A 130 -5.28 10.49 -50.53
N VAL A 131 -5.39 9.17 -50.43
CA VAL A 131 -5.76 8.29 -51.54
C VAL A 131 -6.92 7.42 -51.09
N ASP A 132 -7.98 7.37 -51.90
CA ASP A 132 -9.19 6.59 -51.58
C ASP A 132 -9.82 7.02 -50.24
N GLY A 133 -9.90 8.35 -50.06
CA GLY A 133 -10.52 9.05 -48.93
C GLY A 133 -11.47 10.17 -49.38
N LEU A 134 -11.91 10.99 -48.43
CA LEU A 134 -12.78 12.15 -48.65
C LEU A 134 -12.05 13.24 -49.43
N GLU A 135 -12.63 13.71 -50.54
CA GLU A 135 -12.10 14.82 -51.33
C GLU A 135 -13.20 15.80 -51.79
N PRO A 136 -12.93 17.13 -51.83
CA PRO A 136 -11.65 17.76 -51.50
C PRO A 136 -11.38 17.77 -49.98
N PHE A 137 -10.15 17.43 -49.54
CA PHE A 137 -9.71 17.62 -48.15
C PHE A 137 -8.30 18.21 -48.09
N GLU A 138 -8.22 19.46 -47.62
CA GLU A 138 -7.00 20.17 -47.29
C GLU A 138 -6.88 20.30 -45.77
N ASP A 139 -5.70 20.00 -45.26
CA ASP A 139 -5.32 20.27 -43.88
C ASP A 139 -4.03 21.09 -43.87
N ASN A 140 -4.13 22.33 -43.40
CA ASN A 140 -3.04 23.30 -43.42
C ASN A 140 -2.52 23.59 -41.99
N TYR A 141 -2.91 22.78 -41.01
CA TYR A 141 -2.49 22.96 -39.63
C TYR A 141 -1.41 21.94 -39.28
N HIS A 142 -0.58 22.32 -38.32
CA HIS A 142 0.43 21.44 -37.77
C HIS A 142 -0.12 20.74 -36.55
N THR A 143 0.39 19.54 -36.30
CA THR A 143 0.13 18.83 -35.05
C THR A 143 0.72 19.58 -33.86
N GLY A 144 0.30 19.23 -32.64
CA GLY A 144 0.80 19.83 -31.41
C GLY A 144 1.01 18.82 -30.31
N VAL A 145 2.12 18.93 -29.59
CA VAL A 145 2.35 18.20 -28.33
C VAL A 145 2.16 19.16 -27.15
N LEU A 146 1.20 18.85 -26.29
CA LEU A 146 0.80 19.68 -25.15
C LEU A 146 1.53 19.31 -23.86
N GLY A 147 2.11 18.11 -23.79
CA GLY A 147 2.90 17.67 -22.64
C GLY A 147 3.47 16.27 -22.81
N ILE A 148 4.47 15.98 -21.98
CA ILE A 148 5.15 14.69 -21.89
C ILE A 148 5.31 14.30 -20.42
N TRP A 149 5.12 13.02 -20.13
CA TRP A 149 5.23 12.43 -18.81
C TRP A 149 5.92 11.08 -18.89
N TYR A 150 6.56 10.69 -17.80
CA TYR A 150 7.35 9.48 -17.71
C TYR A 150 6.79 8.59 -16.60
N PHE A 151 6.67 7.31 -16.89
CA PHE A 151 6.17 6.31 -15.96
C PHE A 151 7.14 5.15 -15.94
N ARG A 152 7.17 4.41 -14.83
CA ARG A 152 7.80 3.08 -14.90
C ARG A 152 6.96 2.20 -15.82
N ASP A 153 7.65 1.38 -16.60
CA ASP A 153 7.04 0.47 -17.57
C ASP A 153 5.84 -0.27 -16.96
N ASN A 154 4.68 -0.14 -17.60
CA ASN A 154 3.43 -0.83 -17.24
C ASN A 154 2.96 -0.60 -15.78
N THR A 155 3.21 0.59 -15.20
CA THR A 155 2.66 0.99 -13.90
C THR A 155 2.05 2.39 -13.93
N SER A 156 1.33 2.76 -12.87
CA SER A 156 0.85 4.12 -12.62
C SER A 156 1.88 5.00 -11.88
N ASP A 157 3.12 4.51 -11.68
CA ASP A 157 4.16 5.21 -10.93
C ASP A 157 4.81 6.29 -11.81
N GLN A 158 4.24 7.49 -11.76
CA GLN A 158 4.80 8.64 -12.48
C GLN A 158 6.17 9.03 -11.91
N ILE A 159 7.16 9.22 -12.79
CA ILE A 159 8.46 9.80 -12.46
C ILE A 159 8.31 11.33 -12.49
N PRO A 160 8.44 12.05 -11.36
CA PRO A 160 8.11 13.48 -11.26
C PRO A 160 9.20 14.42 -11.81
N SER A 161 10.27 13.88 -12.36
CA SER A 161 11.42 14.64 -12.86
C SER A 161 11.78 14.22 -14.29
N ASN A 162 12.63 15.02 -14.95
CA ASN A 162 13.20 14.68 -16.26
C ASN A 162 14.51 13.88 -16.13
N SER A 163 14.87 13.45 -14.91
CA SER A 163 16.01 12.58 -14.66
C SER A 163 15.54 11.12 -14.71
N LEU A 164 15.96 10.38 -15.73
CA LEU A 164 15.44 9.06 -16.07
C LEU A 164 16.50 7.98 -15.86
N THR A 165 16.06 6.83 -15.34
CA THR A 165 16.82 5.59 -15.23
C THR A 165 15.86 4.41 -15.27
N GLY A 166 16.36 3.18 -15.45
CA GLY A 166 15.51 1.99 -15.52
C GLY A 166 14.72 1.88 -16.83
N ILE A 167 13.69 1.04 -16.81
CA ILE A 167 12.73 0.88 -17.92
C ILE A 167 11.55 1.85 -17.76
N VAL A 168 11.27 2.62 -18.81
CA VAL A 168 10.37 3.79 -18.74
C VAL A 168 9.39 3.78 -19.90
N ASP A 169 8.14 4.07 -19.57
CA ASP A 169 7.07 4.44 -20.49
C ASP A 169 7.03 5.96 -20.69
N VAL A 170 6.85 6.38 -21.93
CA VAL A 170 6.68 7.80 -22.29
C VAL A 170 5.24 8.05 -22.69
N VAL A 171 4.55 8.87 -21.92
CA VAL A 171 3.17 9.27 -22.16
C VAL A 171 3.14 10.69 -22.71
N VAL A 172 2.47 10.88 -23.84
CA VAL A 172 2.43 12.15 -24.57
C VAL A 172 0.99 12.57 -24.79
N ARG A 173 0.67 13.83 -24.48
CA ARG A 173 -0.58 14.44 -24.95
C ARG A 173 -0.34 15.14 -26.27
N ALA A 174 -0.97 14.65 -27.33
CA ALA A 174 -0.87 15.23 -28.66
C ALA A 174 -2.25 15.54 -29.25
N ILE A 175 -2.30 16.58 -30.08
CA ILE A 175 -3.50 17.05 -30.76
C ILE A 175 -3.20 17.35 -32.22
N ASP A 176 -4.24 17.28 -33.03
CA ASP A 176 -4.31 17.80 -34.38
C ASP A 176 -5.47 18.81 -34.48
N THR A 177 -5.28 19.85 -35.30
CA THR A 177 -6.32 20.83 -35.60
C THR A 177 -6.72 20.65 -37.05
N THR A 178 -7.93 20.20 -37.34
CA THR A 178 -8.34 19.94 -38.74
C THR A 178 -9.08 21.11 -39.39
N ASN A 179 -9.35 22.19 -38.64
CA ASN A 179 -10.10 23.37 -39.09
C ASN A 179 -9.96 24.60 -38.14
N LEU A 180 -10.28 25.81 -38.66
CA LEU A 180 -10.37 27.07 -37.87
C LEU A 180 -11.74 27.31 -37.20
N GLY A 181 -12.66 26.34 -37.26
CA GLY A 181 -14.01 26.46 -36.68
C GLY A 181 -14.04 26.35 -35.14
N ALA A 182 -15.23 26.44 -34.55
CA ALA A 182 -15.42 26.26 -33.10
C ALA A 182 -15.32 24.80 -32.62
N THR A 183 -15.12 23.85 -33.54
CA THR A 183 -15.05 22.39 -33.31
C THR A 183 -13.84 21.86 -34.08
N GLY A 184 -13.14 20.83 -33.61
CA GLY A 184 -12.04 20.20 -34.37
C GLY A 184 -10.62 20.71 -34.09
N GLN A 185 -10.44 21.43 -32.97
CA GLN A 185 -9.16 21.99 -32.52
C GLN A 185 -8.33 21.03 -31.62
N ASN A 186 -8.90 19.88 -31.29
CA ASN A 186 -8.34 18.92 -30.32
C ASN A 186 -8.48 17.49 -30.82
N ASN A 187 -8.41 17.28 -32.13
CA ASN A 187 -8.55 15.95 -32.73
C ASN A 187 -7.32 15.09 -32.46
N GLY A 188 -7.45 13.78 -32.65
CA GLY A 188 -6.33 12.85 -32.60
C GLY A 188 -5.35 13.06 -33.76
N VAL A 189 -4.09 12.68 -33.55
CA VAL A 189 -3.06 12.72 -34.60
C VAL A 189 -3.14 11.45 -35.47
N PHE A 190 -2.70 11.54 -36.72
CA PHE A 190 -2.67 10.37 -37.63
C PHE A 190 -1.56 9.39 -37.27
N SER A 191 -0.39 9.89 -36.88
CA SER A 191 0.69 9.04 -36.37
C SER A 191 1.46 9.73 -35.25
N ILE A 192 2.03 8.94 -34.36
CA ILE A 192 2.87 9.44 -33.27
C ILE A 192 3.94 8.43 -32.87
N GLY A 193 5.10 8.93 -32.48
CA GLY A 193 6.21 8.17 -31.94
C GLY A 193 7.31 9.03 -31.36
N TYR A 194 8.51 8.48 -31.23
CA TYR A 194 9.63 9.15 -30.57
C TYR A 194 10.99 8.84 -31.21
N ALA A 195 11.99 9.63 -30.84
CA ALA A 195 13.41 9.39 -31.07
C ALA A 195 14.21 9.93 -29.88
N LEU A 196 15.44 9.45 -29.69
CA LEU A 196 16.35 10.00 -28.68
C LEU A 196 17.60 10.53 -29.35
N LEU A 197 18.00 11.75 -29.02
CA LEU A 197 19.16 12.42 -29.58
C LEU A 197 20.15 12.84 -28.50
N THR A 198 21.40 13.04 -28.89
CA THR A 198 22.38 13.76 -28.07
C THR A 198 21.87 15.18 -27.73
N GLU A 199 22.37 15.76 -26.64
CA GLU A 199 21.98 17.11 -26.18
C GLU A 199 22.08 18.18 -27.28
N ASP A 200 23.07 18.08 -28.16
CA ASP A 200 23.29 18.99 -29.29
C ASP A 200 22.44 18.68 -30.53
N THR A 201 21.55 17.67 -30.44
CA THR A 201 20.69 17.16 -31.53
C THR A 201 21.43 16.61 -32.76
N SER A 202 22.75 16.45 -32.69
CA SER A 202 23.57 16.08 -33.85
C SER A 202 23.53 14.59 -34.18
N THR A 203 23.25 13.74 -33.19
CA THR A 203 23.33 12.27 -33.31
C THR A 203 22.07 11.61 -32.75
N LEU A 204 21.54 10.63 -33.48
CA LEU A 204 20.47 9.75 -33.01
C LEU A 204 21.06 8.66 -32.10
N VAL A 205 20.61 8.65 -30.85
CA VAL A 205 20.88 7.60 -29.86
C VAL A 205 19.86 6.48 -30.02
N ILE A 206 18.58 6.83 -30.14
CA ILE A 206 17.50 5.95 -30.58
C ILE A 206 16.95 6.52 -31.89
N PRO A 207 16.95 5.76 -33.00
CA PRO A 207 16.39 6.23 -34.26
C PRO A 207 14.88 6.47 -34.14
N PRO A 208 14.28 7.32 -35.01
CA PRO A 208 12.84 7.52 -35.05
C PRO A 208 12.06 6.21 -35.10
N TYR A 209 11.14 6.05 -34.16
CA TYR A 209 10.23 4.92 -34.04
C TYR A 209 8.80 5.43 -33.95
N ILE A 210 7.93 4.98 -34.88
CA ILE A 210 6.52 5.41 -34.99
C ILE A 210 5.63 4.17 -34.78
N PRO A 211 5.27 3.84 -33.53
CA PRO A 211 4.49 2.64 -33.24
C PRO A 211 3.00 2.76 -33.60
N PHE A 212 2.47 3.99 -33.65
CA PHE A 212 1.06 4.21 -33.90
C PHE A 212 0.86 4.96 -35.21
N ILE A 213 0.17 4.31 -36.15
CA ILE A 213 -0.27 4.86 -37.43
C ILE A 213 -1.75 4.48 -37.59
N PHE A 214 -2.64 5.47 -37.64
CA PHE A 214 -4.09 5.29 -37.66
C PHE A 214 -4.64 5.33 -39.09
N ASP A 215 -4.14 4.45 -39.96
CA ASP A 215 -4.66 4.26 -41.33
C ASP A 215 -5.81 3.23 -41.38
N THR A 216 -5.77 2.27 -40.48
CA THR A 216 -6.69 1.13 -40.31
C THR A 216 -7.01 1.00 -38.83
N LEU A 217 -8.24 0.58 -38.50
CA LEU A 217 -8.66 0.48 -37.11
C LEU A 217 -7.82 -0.57 -36.36
N PRO A 218 -7.13 -0.20 -35.27
CA PRO A 218 -6.43 -1.18 -34.44
C PRO A 218 -7.40 -2.16 -33.79
N PRO A 219 -6.97 -3.38 -33.42
CA PRO A 219 -7.81 -4.28 -32.64
C PRO A 219 -8.13 -3.64 -31.28
N SER A 220 -9.33 -3.90 -30.73
CA SER A 220 -9.75 -3.31 -29.45
C SER A 220 -8.81 -3.65 -28.28
N SER A 221 -8.06 -4.77 -28.37
CA SER A 221 -7.04 -5.15 -27.39
C SER A 221 -5.83 -4.21 -27.35
N ALA A 222 -5.63 -3.38 -28.38
CA ALA A 222 -4.54 -2.42 -28.45
C ALA A 222 -4.81 -1.15 -27.64
N LEU A 223 -6.07 -0.87 -27.29
CA LEU A 223 -6.46 0.37 -26.61
C LEU A 223 -5.65 0.68 -25.34
N PRO A 224 -5.46 -0.25 -24.37
CA PRO A 224 -4.69 0.02 -23.16
C PRO A 224 -3.18 0.18 -23.42
N TYR A 225 -2.67 -0.25 -24.58
CA TYR A 225 -1.27 -0.05 -24.96
C TYR A 225 -1.08 1.26 -25.72
N THR A 226 -2.09 1.71 -26.47
CA THR A 226 -2.04 2.97 -27.20
C THR A 226 -2.27 4.17 -26.29
N TYR A 227 -3.24 4.09 -25.37
CA TYR A 227 -3.68 5.21 -24.56
C TYR A 227 -3.48 4.97 -23.07
N TYR A 228 -2.99 5.98 -22.36
CA TYR A 228 -3.04 6.03 -20.91
C TYR A 228 -4.48 6.32 -20.47
N GLU A 229 -5.24 5.26 -20.17
CA GLU A 229 -6.70 5.30 -20.04
C GLU A 229 -7.19 6.19 -18.89
N ASP A 230 -6.43 6.29 -17.80
CA ASP A 230 -6.79 7.11 -16.63
C ASP A 230 -6.90 8.60 -16.96
N TRP A 231 -6.16 9.07 -17.97
CA TRP A 231 -6.13 10.47 -18.39
C TRP A 231 -6.82 10.71 -19.73
N SER A 232 -6.99 9.66 -20.54
CA SER A 232 -7.61 9.76 -21.86
C SER A 232 -9.14 9.81 -21.77
N ASN A 233 -9.75 10.63 -22.62
CA ASN A 233 -11.19 10.73 -22.77
C ASN A 233 -11.57 11.10 -24.21
N THR A 234 -12.87 11.22 -24.49
CA THR A 234 -13.42 11.57 -25.80
C THR A 234 -12.90 12.89 -26.41
N SER A 235 -12.18 13.71 -25.64
CA SER A 235 -11.62 15.00 -26.08
C SER A 235 -10.12 15.19 -25.80
N GLU A 236 -9.50 14.29 -25.04
CA GLU A 236 -8.08 14.39 -24.67
C GLU A 236 -7.42 13.04 -24.78
N TYR A 237 -6.31 12.97 -25.52
CA TYR A 237 -5.68 11.73 -25.92
C TYR A 237 -4.23 11.69 -25.41
N TYR A 238 -3.95 10.73 -24.53
CA TYR A 238 -2.63 10.54 -23.93
C TYR A 238 -2.03 9.24 -24.48
N TYR A 239 -1.10 9.37 -25.43
CA TYR A 239 -0.48 8.24 -26.13
C TYR A 239 0.70 7.69 -25.34
N ILE A 240 0.78 6.38 -25.15
CA ILE A 240 1.96 5.73 -24.56
C ILE A 240 2.94 5.43 -25.71
N VAL A 241 3.73 6.42 -26.13
CA VAL A 241 4.50 6.37 -27.39
C VAL A 241 5.63 5.34 -27.40
N THR A 242 5.91 4.70 -26.27
CA THR A 242 6.86 3.59 -26.11
C THR A 242 6.27 2.22 -26.41
N ASN A 243 4.94 2.10 -26.36
CA ASN A 243 4.19 0.87 -26.60
C ASN A 243 3.94 0.62 -28.09
N GLU A 244 3.33 -0.53 -28.39
CA GLU A 244 2.89 -0.91 -29.72
C GLU A 244 1.41 -1.32 -29.73
N PHE A 245 0.78 -1.35 -30.92
CA PHE A 245 -0.55 -1.96 -31.05
C PHE A 245 -0.56 -3.45 -30.64
N SER A 246 0.60 -4.11 -30.68
CA SER A 246 0.77 -5.53 -30.37
C SER A 246 0.91 -5.80 -28.86
N GLY A 247 1.29 -4.80 -28.06
CA GLY A 247 1.54 -4.96 -26.64
C GLY A 247 2.44 -3.90 -26.02
N ASN A 248 2.80 -4.15 -24.77
CA ASN A 248 3.67 -3.30 -23.94
C ASN A 248 5.13 -3.30 -24.45
N SER A 249 5.78 -2.14 -24.39
CA SER A 249 7.18 -1.90 -24.75
C SER A 249 7.68 -0.65 -24.00
N TYR A 250 8.98 -0.39 -24.00
CA TYR A 250 9.59 0.63 -23.13
C TYR A 250 10.92 1.15 -23.69
N ILE A 251 11.44 2.22 -23.08
CA ILE A 251 12.85 2.61 -23.22
C ILE A 251 13.62 2.12 -21.99
N ASP A 252 14.68 1.35 -22.19
CA ASP A 252 15.60 0.97 -21.11
C ASP A 252 16.75 1.97 -20.99
N PHE A 253 16.58 2.94 -20.10
CA PHE A 253 17.58 3.97 -19.80
C PHE A 253 18.81 3.42 -19.07
N THR A 254 18.82 2.17 -18.58
CA THR A 254 20.05 1.56 -18.03
C THR A 254 21.06 1.20 -19.13
N THR A 255 20.59 1.07 -20.38
CA THR A 255 21.42 0.78 -21.54
C THR A 255 22.03 2.04 -22.16
N ILE A 256 21.60 3.22 -21.71
CA ILE A 256 22.03 4.53 -22.22
C ILE A 256 23.05 5.11 -21.22
N PRO A 257 24.24 5.55 -21.67
CA PRO A 257 25.21 6.17 -20.78
C PRO A 257 24.63 7.39 -20.04
N PRO A 258 24.95 7.61 -18.76
CA PRO A 258 24.53 8.79 -18.04
C PRO A 258 24.96 10.09 -18.74
N GLY A 259 24.05 11.08 -18.81
CA GLY A 259 24.28 12.33 -19.53
C GLY A 259 22.99 13.06 -19.91
N ASN A 260 23.11 14.21 -20.57
CA ASN A 260 21.98 14.97 -21.07
C ASN A 260 21.61 14.54 -22.50
N TYR A 261 20.31 14.46 -22.77
CA TYR A 261 19.75 14.03 -24.05
C TYR A 261 18.51 14.84 -24.40
N ILE A 262 18.10 14.74 -25.67
CA ILE A 262 16.84 15.29 -26.16
C ILE A 262 15.94 14.13 -26.57
N LEU A 263 14.82 13.95 -25.88
CA LEU A 263 13.74 13.08 -26.31
C LEU A 263 12.86 13.85 -27.30
N ALA A 264 12.84 13.40 -28.55
CA ALA A 264 12.01 13.98 -29.59
C ALA A 264 10.71 13.20 -29.73
N VAL A 265 9.57 13.89 -29.70
CA VAL A 265 8.27 13.34 -30.08
C VAL A 265 7.98 13.73 -31.52
N ILE A 266 7.59 12.76 -32.33
CA ILE A 266 7.30 12.94 -33.75
C ILE A 266 5.82 12.64 -33.95
N ALA A 267 5.06 13.61 -34.48
CA ALA A 267 3.64 13.47 -34.73
C ALA A 267 3.30 13.95 -36.14
N SER A 268 2.29 13.36 -36.76
CA SER A 268 1.83 13.80 -38.09
C SER A 268 0.31 13.74 -38.22
N ASP A 269 -0.23 14.56 -39.11
CA ASP A 269 -1.56 14.43 -39.67
C ASP A 269 -1.52 13.62 -41.00
N THR A 270 -2.62 13.62 -41.77
CA THR A 270 -2.76 12.86 -43.03
C THR A 270 -2.30 13.59 -44.29
N ARG A 271 -1.98 14.88 -44.21
CA ARG A 271 -1.70 15.78 -45.34
C ARG A 271 -0.31 16.44 -45.25
N ASN A 272 0.18 16.76 -44.06
CA ASN A 272 1.45 17.45 -43.85
C ASN A 272 2.59 16.50 -43.49
N PRO A 273 3.85 16.92 -43.70
CA PRO A 273 5.00 16.24 -43.11
C PRO A 273 4.91 16.19 -41.59
N ALA A 274 5.55 15.19 -40.98
CA ALA A 274 5.58 15.07 -39.53
C ALA A 274 6.27 16.27 -38.85
N ASP A 275 5.68 16.74 -37.75
CA ASP A 275 6.26 17.71 -36.83
C ASP A 275 7.12 17.00 -35.78
N THR A 276 8.11 17.69 -35.23
CA THR A 276 9.01 17.16 -34.19
C THR A 276 9.13 18.13 -33.02
N PHE A 277 8.94 17.62 -31.80
CA PHE A 277 8.95 18.37 -30.55
C PHE A 277 10.07 17.85 -29.64
N TYR A 278 10.89 18.74 -29.08
CA TYR A 278 12.11 18.38 -28.36
C TYR A 278 11.97 18.60 -26.85
N PHE A 279 12.26 17.56 -26.06
CA PHE A 279 12.18 17.58 -24.59
C PHE A 279 13.53 17.22 -23.97
N PRO A 280 14.15 18.11 -23.18
CA PRO A 280 15.40 17.81 -22.51
C PRO A 280 15.19 16.83 -21.35
N ILE A 281 16.03 15.80 -21.30
CA ILE A 281 16.09 14.80 -20.23
C ILE A 281 17.54 14.57 -19.78
N THR A 282 17.70 14.03 -18.58
CA THR A 282 18.99 13.59 -18.05
C THR A 282 18.92 12.10 -17.73
N VAL A 283 19.81 11.30 -18.29
CA VAL A 283 19.96 9.89 -17.90
C VAL A 283 20.89 9.82 -16.70
N ILE A 284 20.42 9.22 -15.61
CA ILE A 284 21.15 9.09 -14.34
C ILE A 284 21.49 7.62 -14.05
N PRO A 285 22.60 7.34 -13.34
CA PRO A 285 22.87 5.98 -12.87
C PRO A 285 21.76 5.50 -11.93
N PRO A 286 21.50 4.18 -11.88
CA PRO A 286 20.57 3.62 -10.91
C PRO A 286 21.13 3.78 -9.49
N ASP A 287 20.30 4.19 -8.55
CA ASP A 287 20.64 4.12 -7.12
C ASP A 287 20.40 2.70 -6.60
N THR A 288 21.34 2.20 -5.81
CA THR A 288 21.33 0.84 -5.28
C THR A 288 21.70 0.79 -3.80
N ILE A 289 21.89 1.95 -3.15
CA ILE A 289 22.32 2.04 -1.76
C ILE A 289 21.09 2.38 -0.92
N SER A 290 20.56 1.39 -0.20
CA SER A 290 19.52 1.64 0.80
C SER A 290 20.04 2.50 1.97
N PRO A 291 19.19 3.36 2.56
CA PRO A 291 19.51 4.00 3.83
C PRO A 291 19.82 3.00 4.95
N GLN A 292 20.49 3.46 5.99
CA GLN A 292 20.71 2.72 7.23
C GLN A 292 19.39 2.46 7.97
N THR A 293 19.32 1.28 8.60
CA THR A 293 18.17 0.91 9.43
C THR A 293 18.00 1.90 10.60
N PRO A 294 16.82 2.50 10.75
CA PRO A 294 16.55 3.36 11.89
C PRO A 294 16.41 2.56 13.19
N HIS A 295 16.92 3.12 14.29
CA HIS A 295 16.88 2.50 15.62
C HIS A 295 15.94 3.26 16.56
N LEU A 296 14.96 2.56 17.12
CA LEU A 296 13.96 3.14 18.04
C LEU A 296 14.57 3.48 19.40
N THR A 297 14.12 4.58 19.99
CA THR A 297 14.56 5.02 21.33
C THR A 297 13.47 4.86 22.38
N SER A 298 12.21 5.19 22.07
CA SER A 298 11.08 4.96 22.99
C SER A 298 9.74 4.89 22.26
N LEU A 299 8.78 4.20 22.89
CA LEU A 299 7.37 4.24 22.53
C LEU A 299 6.54 4.50 23.79
N LEU A 300 5.95 5.69 23.85
CA LEU A 300 5.30 6.26 25.02
C LEU A 300 3.85 6.68 24.72
N LEU A 301 3.19 7.23 25.75
CA LEU A 301 1.95 7.99 25.60
C LEU A 301 2.23 9.46 25.89
N ASP A 302 1.71 10.36 25.05
CA ASP A 302 1.70 11.79 25.33
C ASP A 302 0.65 12.15 26.42
N ALA A 303 0.51 13.44 26.74
CA ALA A 303 -0.43 13.92 27.76
C ALA A 303 -1.90 13.66 27.40
N GLU A 304 -2.21 13.52 26.11
CA GLU A 304 -3.52 13.25 25.56
C GLU A 304 -3.77 11.75 25.27
N ASN A 305 -2.81 10.87 25.56
CA ASN A 305 -2.80 9.42 25.30
C ASN A 305 -2.68 9.02 23.82
N HIS A 306 -2.04 9.81 22.98
CA HIS A 306 -1.57 9.36 21.67
C HIS A 306 -0.29 8.53 21.81
N LEU A 307 -0.06 7.60 20.89
CA LEU A 307 1.22 6.90 20.79
C LEU A 307 2.28 7.90 20.33
N ASP A 308 3.37 7.98 21.08
CA ASP A 308 4.51 8.85 20.81
C ASP A 308 5.77 7.99 20.61
N LEU A 309 6.18 7.85 19.36
CA LEU A 309 7.32 7.04 18.93
C LEU A 309 8.54 7.93 18.70
N HIS A 310 9.71 7.54 19.22
CA HIS A 310 10.97 8.23 19.04
C HIS A 310 12.05 7.30 18.47
N TRP A 311 12.98 7.85 17.69
CA TRP A 311 14.11 7.12 17.10
C TRP A 311 15.36 7.99 16.95
N HIS A 312 16.50 7.36 16.68
CA HIS A 312 17.71 8.05 16.25
C HIS A 312 17.64 8.33 14.74
N PRO A 313 17.77 9.60 14.29
CA PRO A 313 17.79 9.91 12.86
C PRO A 313 18.92 9.17 12.12
N SER A 314 18.65 8.69 10.90
CA SER A 314 19.67 8.14 10.02
C SER A 314 20.66 9.25 9.61
N PRO A 315 21.97 8.93 9.49
CA PRO A 315 22.99 9.86 9.05
C PRO A 315 23.08 10.00 7.51
N ASP A 316 22.24 9.29 6.74
CA ASP A 316 22.33 9.26 5.28
C ASP A 316 21.98 10.62 4.65
N THR A 317 22.81 11.06 3.70
CA THR A 317 22.71 12.41 3.13
C THR A 317 21.61 12.59 2.10
N ASP A 318 21.15 11.48 1.52
CA ASP A 318 20.07 11.38 0.53
C ASP A 318 18.76 10.90 1.13
N LEU A 319 18.68 10.77 2.46
CA LEU A 319 17.47 10.41 3.17
C LEU A 319 16.32 11.37 2.85
N ALA A 320 15.16 10.84 2.43
CA ALA A 320 13.95 11.64 2.22
C ALA A 320 12.99 11.56 3.42
N GLY A 321 12.95 10.44 4.13
CA GLY A 321 12.12 10.31 5.32
C GLY A 321 11.97 8.88 5.85
N TYR A 322 10.91 8.69 6.65
CA TYR A 322 10.60 7.43 7.31
C TYR A 322 9.16 7.01 7.05
N SER A 323 8.93 5.72 6.83
CA SER A 323 7.60 5.12 6.81
C SER A 323 7.29 4.51 8.17
N ILE A 324 6.18 4.92 8.79
CA ILE A 324 5.77 4.47 10.12
C ILE A 324 4.71 3.38 9.96
N PHE A 325 4.95 2.22 10.58
CA PHE A 325 4.04 1.10 10.59
C PHE A 325 3.48 0.88 11.99
N LEU A 326 2.16 0.68 12.05
CA LEU A 326 1.42 0.36 13.26
C LEU A 326 0.69 -0.97 13.06
N LYS A 327 0.76 -1.81 14.09
CA LYS A 327 -0.11 -2.97 14.30
C LYS A 327 -0.74 -2.84 15.68
N PHE A 328 -1.97 -3.32 15.84
CA PHE A 328 -2.64 -3.36 17.14
C PHE A 328 -3.43 -4.65 17.26
N GLU A 329 -3.43 -5.27 18.45
CA GLU A 329 -4.05 -6.58 18.66
C GLU A 329 -3.61 -7.60 17.57
N ASP A 330 -4.57 -8.32 16.99
CA ASP A 330 -4.40 -9.31 15.92
C ASP A 330 -4.50 -8.69 14.51
N SER A 331 -4.35 -7.36 14.38
CA SER A 331 -4.41 -6.71 13.06
C SER A 331 -3.17 -6.97 12.21
N ASN A 332 -3.28 -6.71 10.91
CA ASN A 332 -2.13 -6.68 10.02
C ASN A 332 -1.36 -5.37 10.19
N TRP A 333 -0.06 -5.39 9.90
CA TRP A 333 0.74 -4.16 9.79
C TRP A 333 0.15 -3.21 8.76
N GLN A 334 0.02 -1.94 9.12
CA GLN A 334 -0.42 -0.88 8.22
C GLN A 334 0.56 0.28 8.24
N LYS A 335 0.86 0.86 7.07
CA LYS A 335 1.55 2.15 7.00
C LYS A 335 0.62 3.21 7.56
N TRP A 336 0.96 3.72 8.74
CA TRP A 336 0.13 4.65 9.50
C TRP A 336 0.45 6.11 9.17
N GLY A 337 1.70 6.39 8.80
CA GLY A 337 2.15 7.73 8.46
C GLY A 337 3.56 7.77 7.90
N THR A 338 4.04 8.98 7.66
CA THR A 338 5.42 9.28 7.26
C THR A 338 5.98 10.41 8.11
N ALA A 339 7.29 10.42 8.30
CA ALA A 339 8.03 11.51 8.91
C ALA A 339 9.14 11.99 7.95
N GLY A 340 9.54 13.25 8.05
CA GLY A 340 10.58 13.83 7.22
C GLY A 340 11.99 13.37 7.60
N ALA A 341 12.98 13.65 6.74
CA ALA A 341 14.38 13.23 6.93
C ALA A 341 15.01 13.71 8.25
N THR A 342 14.62 14.89 8.75
CA THR A 342 15.14 15.47 10.00
C THR A 342 14.34 15.09 11.24
N ASP A 343 13.20 14.42 11.08
CA ASP A 343 12.34 14.08 12.20
C ASP A 343 12.94 12.93 13.00
N SER A 344 12.75 12.99 14.32
CA SER A 344 13.19 11.97 15.27
C SER A 344 12.03 11.40 16.10
N SER A 345 10.80 11.82 15.80
CA SER A 345 9.61 11.36 16.50
C SER A 345 8.34 11.44 15.65
N PHE A 346 7.32 10.68 16.06
CA PHE A 346 6.02 10.62 15.41
C PHE A 346 4.92 10.39 16.46
N VAL A 347 3.90 11.26 16.44
CA VAL A 347 2.72 11.14 17.31
C VAL A 347 1.50 10.76 16.47
N THR A 348 0.78 9.71 16.89
CA THR A 348 -0.43 9.27 16.19
C THR A 348 -1.56 10.29 16.34
N SER A 349 -2.36 10.46 15.29
CA SER A 349 -3.54 11.34 15.30
C SER A 349 -4.72 10.84 16.16
N ALA A 350 -4.74 9.57 16.52
CA ALA A 350 -5.80 8.95 17.33
C ALA A 350 -5.25 8.49 18.68
N GLN A 351 -6.03 8.70 19.74
CA GLN A 351 -5.67 8.24 21.08
C GLN A 351 -5.61 6.72 21.13
N ALA A 352 -4.66 6.18 21.90
CA ALA A 352 -4.54 4.77 22.20
C ALA A 352 -5.63 4.33 23.21
N PRO A 353 -6.55 3.43 22.82
CA PRO A 353 -7.53 2.88 23.75
C PRO A 353 -6.86 2.12 24.91
N GLY A 354 -7.46 2.20 26.09
CA GLY A 354 -7.04 1.39 27.25
C GLY A 354 -7.27 -0.10 27.02
N GLY A 355 -6.32 -0.91 27.50
CA GLY A 355 -6.34 -2.38 27.43
C GLY A 355 -6.01 -2.96 26.06
N TRP A 356 -5.45 -2.16 25.15
CA TRP A 356 -5.00 -2.60 23.83
C TRP A 356 -3.48 -2.71 23.78
N ASN A 357 -3.00 -3.64 22.95
CA ASN A 357 -1.61 -3.84 22.59
C ASN A 357 -1.32 -3.11 21.28
N PHE A 358 -0.26 -2.33 21.25
CA PHE A 358 0.24 -1.63 20.08
C PHE A 358 1.66 -2.08 19.78
N TYR A 359 1.98 -2.16 18.50
CA TYR A 359 3.28 -2.56 17.98
C TYR A 359 3.66 -1.55 16.90
N MET A 360 4.84 -0.94 17.01
CA MET A 360 5.32 0.03 16.04
C MET A 360 6.72 -0.34 15.55
N LYS A 361 6.93 -0.14 14.26
CA LYS A 361 8.23 -0.21 13.61
C LYS A 361 8.32 0.84 12.51
N ILE A 362 9.52 1.20 12.13
CA ILE A 362 9.77 2.19 11.08
C ILE A 362 10.80 1.65 10.08
N LEU A 363 10.86 2.24 8.90
CA LEU A 363 11.99 2.10 7.97
C LEU A 363 12.29 3.46 7.36
N ALA A 364 13.56 3.71 7.06
CA ALA A 364 14.05 4.87 6.33
C ALA A 364 13.97 4.63 4.81
N TYR A 365 13.72 5.71 4.05
CA TYR A 365 13.74 5.72 2.58
C TYR A 365 14.46 6.96 2.04
N ASP A 366 15.19 6.81 0.94
CA ASP A 366 15.94 7.89 0.29
C ASP A 366 15.08 8.75 -0.64
N GLY A 367 15.69 9.77 -1.24
CA GLY A 367 15.06 10.68 -2.20
C GLY A 367 15.15 10.23 -3.65
N PHE A 368 15.68 9.03 -3.93
CA PHE A 368 15.70 8.48 -5.28
C PHE A 368 14.28 8.06 -5.71
N TRP A 369 14.07 7.84 -7.01
CA TRP A 369 12.80 7.34 -7.52
C TRP A 369 12.97 6.10 -8.40
N PRO A 370 12.41 4.93 -8.02
CA PRO A 370 11.75 4.68 -6.74
C PRO A 370 12.75 4.79 -5.57
N PRO A 371 12.29 5.17 -4.37
CA PRO A 371 13.20 5.32 -3.24
C PRO A 371 13.72 3.95 -2.80
N ASN A 372 15.01 3.86 -2.45
CA ASN A 372 15.50 2.66 -1.78
C ASN A 372 15.04 2.67 -0.32
N GLU A 373 14.61 1.50 0.15
CA GLU A 373 14.14 1.30 1.51
C GLU A 373 15.20 0.55 2.33
N SER A 374 15.40 0.98 3.57
CA SER A 374 16.18 0.25 4.57
C SER A 374 15.45 -0.99 5.11
N ASP A 375 16.17 -1.89 5.78
CA ASP A 375 15.54 -2.88 6.66
C ASP A 375 14.74 -2.18 7.77
N THR A 376 13.66 -2.81 8.25
CA THR A 376 12.85 -2.23 9.33
C THR A 376 13.62 -2.14 10.64
N SER A 377 13.26 -1.15 11.46
CA SER A 377 13.60 -1.10 12.86
C SER A 377 13.06 -2.32 13.62
N GLU A 378 13.44 -2.35 14.88
CA GLU A 378 12.94 -3.24 15.91
C GLU A 378 11.50 -2.86 16.22
N ILE A 379 10.76 -3.81 16.79
CA ILE A 379 9.35 -3.64 17.11
C ILE A 379 9.24 -3.21 18.57
N PHE A 380 8.87 -1.95 18.77
CA PHE A 380 8.50 -1.47 20.10
C PHE A 380 7.03 -1.72 20.34
N VAL A 381 6.72 -1.99 21.61
CA VAL A 381 5.38 -2.37 22.05
C VAL A 381 4.86 -1.47 23.16
N LEU A 382 3.54 -1.32 23.23
CA LEU A 382 2.88 -0.54 24.26
C LEU A 382 1.55 -1.18 24.66
N ARG A 383 1.27 -1.21 25.96
CA ARG A 383 -0.05 -1.53 26.52
C ARG A 383 -0.43 -0.49 27.56
N ARG A 384 -1.59 0.14 27.39
CA ARG A 384 -2.11 1.12 28.34
C ARG A 384 -3.04 0.47 29.37
N MET A 385 -2.71 0.57 30.65
CA MET A 385 -3.55 0.08 31.77
C MET A 385 -3.54 1.11 32.92
N ASP A 386 -4.54 2.00 32.97
CA ASP A 386 -4.55 3.20 33.84
C ASP A 386 -4.42 2.93 35.36
N ALA A 387 -4.63 1.70 35.84
CA ALA A 387 -4.53 1.31 37.26
C ALA A 387 -3.53 0.18 37.53
N ALA A 388 -2.67 -0.16 36.55
CA ALA A 388 -1.71 -1.25 36.67
C ALA A 388 -0.32 -0.76 37.10
N GLU A 389 0.50 -1.70 37.55
CA GLU A 389 1.94 -1.49 37.64
C GLU A 389 2.53 -1.20 36.25
N LYS A 390 3.49 -0.27 36.21
CA LYS A 390 4.17 0.16 35.00
C LYS A 390 5.45 -0.62 34.77
N VAL A 391 5.58 -1.19 33.59
CA VAL A 391 6.74 -1.97 33.16
C VAL A 391 7.39 -1.30 31.97
N LEU A 392 8.72 -1.14 32.05
CA LEU A 392 9.54 -0.75 30.91
C LEU A 392 10.21 -1.98 30.32
N LEU A 393 9.87 -2.32 29.08
CA LEU A 393 10.65 -3.24 28.26
C LEU A 393 11.82 -2.47 27.64
N ILE A 394 13.02 -2.94 27.91
CA ILE A 394 14.29 -2.27 27.62
C ILE A 394 15.01 -3.05 26.54
N ASN A 395 15.19 -2.42 25.39
CA ASN A 395 15.87 -3.06 24.28
C ASN A 395 17.36 -2.88 24.50
N GLY A 396 18.00 -3.96 24.92
CA GLY A 396 19.41 -4.01 25.21
C GLY A 396 20.20 -4.41 23.96
N GLY A 397 20.97 -3.50 23.41
CA GLY A 397 21.75 -3.71 22.20
C GLY A 397 20.90 -3.95 20.96
N ALA A 398 21.59 -4.25 19.86
CA ALA A 398 20.93 -4.53 18.60
C ALA A 398 20.49 -5.99 18.58
N LEU A 399 19.19 -6.23 18.76
CA LEU A 399 18.54 -7.53 18.56
C LEU A 399 18.48 -7.89 17.06
N TYR A 400 19.64 -7.88 16.39
CA TYR A 400 19.77 -8.11 14.95
C TYR A 400 19.05 -9.40 14.51
N ASP A 401 19.04 -10.42 15.37
CA ASP A 401 18.47 -11.73 15.06
C ASP A 401 16.96 -11.87 15.36
N ARG A 402 16.39 -11.01 16.22
CA ARG A 402 14.96 -11.07 16.65
C ARG A 402 14.40 -9.69 16.97
N LYS A 403 14.08 -8.93 15.91
CA LYS A 403 13.43 -7.60 15.98
C LYS A 403 12.06 -7.58 16.66
N ASP A 404 11.46 -8.74 16.88
CA ASP A 404 10.12 -8.96 17.41
C ASP A 404 10.08 -9.46 18.86
N LEU A 405 11.23 -9.56 19.55
CA LEU A 405 11.34 -10.17 20.87
C LEU A 405 10.42 -9.54 21.95
N PHE A 406 10.02 -8.29 21.76
CA PHE A 406 9.10 -7.60 22.65
C PHE A 406 7.64 -8.05 22.53
N ILE A 407 7.27 -8.74 21.45
CA ILE A 407 5.93 -9.31 21.28
C ILE A 407 5.66 -10.39 22.34
N PRO A 408 6.44 -11.49 22.43
CA PRO A 408 6.23 -12.50 23.47
C PRO A 408 6.46 -11.96 24.89
N ALA A 409 7.26 -10.89 25.03
CA ALA A 409 7.42 -10.18 26.30
C ALA A 409 6.14 -9.45 26.73
N LEU A 410 5.50 -8.73 25.81
CA LEU A 410 4.22 -8.06 26.06
C LEU A 410 3.12 -9.06 26.45
N ASP A 411 3.12 -10.23 25.82
CA ASP A 411 2.20 -11.32 26.15
C ASP A 411 2.43 -11.86 27.56
N ALA A 412 3.69 -12.01 27.98
CA ALA A 412 4.03 -12.38 29.36
C ALA A 412 3.68 -11.29 30.39
N MET A 413 3.57 -10.02 29.98
CA MET A 413 3.20 -8.91 30.87
C MET A 413 1.69 -8.62 30.88
N GLU A 414 0.85 -9.63 30.64
CA GLU A 414 -0.61 -9.49 30.66
C GLU A 414 -1.11 -8.75 31.91
N GLY A 415 -2.02 -7.80 31.70
CA GLY A 415 -2.62 -7.00 32.78
C GLY A 415 -1.77 -5.84 33.30
N LEU A 416 -0.52 -5.70 32.87
CA LEU A 416 0.39 -4.61 33.25
C LEU A 416 0.34 -3.44 32.27
N ASP A 417 0.72 -2.24 32.72
CA ASP A 417 0.93 -1.08 31.84
C ASP A 417 2.35 -1.15 31.29
N VAL A 418 2.50 -1.32 29.98
CA VAL A 418 3.80 -1.63 29.35
C VAL A 418 4.22 -0.50 28.42
N ARG A 419 5.49 -0.07 28.52
CA ARG A 419 6.17 0.84 27.59
C ARG A 419 7.44 0.19 27.07
N SER A 420 7.93 0.67 25.93
CA SER A 420 9.20 0.24 25.36
C SER A 420 10.20 1.39 25.31
N GLY A 421 11.45 1.10 25.63
CA GLY A 421 12.56 2.05 25.52
C GLY A 421 13.86 1.32 25.18
N ASN A 422 14.84 2.02 24.63
CA ASN A 422 16.19 1.52 24.53
C ASN A 422 16.98 1.78 25.83
N GLU A 423 18.25 1.39 25.83
CA GLU A 423 19.14 1.55 26.98
C GLU A 423 19.30 2.99 27.45
N SER A 424 19.58 3.90 26.51
CA SER A 424 19.74 5.32 26.81
C SER A 424 18.49 5.91 27.45
N PHE A 425 17.31 5.53 26.96
CA PHE A 425 16.03 5.92 27.57
C PHE A 425 15.89 5.37 28.99
N ALA A 426 16.20 4.09 29.20
CA ALA A 426 16.06 3.42 30.50
C ALA A 426 16.93 4.06 31.59
N VAL A 427 18.18 4.39 31.30
CA VAL A 427 19.12 5.00 32.26
C VAL A 427 18.53 6.25 32.92
N SER A 428 17.78 7.05 32.16
CA SER A 428 17.20 8.30 32.64
C SER A 428 15.78 8.16 33.19
N ASN A 429 15.07 7.06 32.88
CA ASN A 429 13.62 6.98 33.10
C ASN A 429 13.16 5.74 33.86
N ILE A 430 14.01 4.75 34.14
CA ILE A 430 13.60 3.48 34.76
C ILE A 430 12.93 3.69 36.13
N THR A 431 13.30 4.73 36.87
CA THR A 431 12.69 5.09 38.16
C THR A 431 11.24 5.55 38.07
N ASN A 432 10.72 5.81 36.86
CA ASN A 432 9.30 6.13 36.62
C ASN A 432 8.43 4.87 36.49
N TYR A 433 9.03 3.69 36.58
CA TYR A 433 8.39 2.39 36.39
C TYR A 433 8.50 1.55 37.66
N ASN A 434 7.63 0.54 37.78
CA ASN A 434 7.67 -0.46 38.84
C ASN A 434 8.67 -1.58 38.51
N ALA A 435 8.84 -1.89 37.23
CA ALA A 435 9.79 -2.88 36.77
C ALA A 435 10.50 -2.50 35.47
N GLY A 436 11.76 -2.94 35.34
CA GLY A 436 12.53 -2.91 34.11
C GLY A 436 12.83 -4.32 33.62
N PHE A 437 12.66 -4.57 32.33
CA PHE A 437 12.97 -5.85 31.69
C PHE A 437 13.91 -5.63 30.53
N THR A 438 15.17 -6.05 30.68
CA THR A 438 16.17 -5.92 29.60
C THR A 438 16.50 -7.27 28.97
N MET A 439 16.64 -7.26 27.64
CA MET A 439 16.98 -8.43 26.84
C MET A 439 18.15 -8.06 25.94
N LEU A 440 19.38 -8.45 26.32
CA LEU A 440 20.62 -7.96 25.72
C LEU A 440 21.14 -8.80 24.55
N GLY A 441 20.60 -10.00 24.35
CA GLY A 441 21.12 -10.93 23.36
C GLY A 441 22.58 -11.29 23.64
N ASP A 442 23.46 -11.04 22.68
CA ASP A 442 24.93 -11.19 22.79
C ASP A 442 25.65 -9.85 23.02
N SER A 443 24.88 -8.81 23.34
CA SER A 443 25.42 -7.49 23.65
C SER A 443 25.93 -7.45 25.08
N SER A 444 27.00 -6.69 25.28
CA SER A 444 27.51 -6.38 26.62
C SER A 444 26.49 -5.57 27.41
N TRP A 445 26.46 -5.78 28.73
CA TRP A 445 25.73 -4.91 29.64
C TRP A 445 26.24 -3.47 29.58
N PRO A 446 25.38 -2.45 29.36
CA PRO A 446 25.81 -1.05 29.29
C PRO A 446 26.30 -0.56 30.65
N GLN A 447 27.52 -0.04 30.75
CA GLN A 447 28.08 0.42 32.03
C GLN A 447 27.26 1.54 32.66
N GLU A 448 26.63 2.42 31.86
CA GLU A 448 25.70 3.42 32.38
C GLU A 448 24.48 2.85 33.13
N PHE A 449 24.17 1.56 32.96
CA PHE A 449 23.10 0.90 33.72
C PHE A 449 23.49 0.64 35.17
N ASP A 450 24.76 0.40 35.47
CA ASP A 450 25.17 -0.12 36.79
C ASP A 450 24.58 0.71 37.93
N GLN A 451 24.86 2.02 37.91
CA GLN A 451 24.39 2.93 38.95
C GLN A 451 22.88 3.16 38.89
N ALA A 452 22.29 3.24 37.69
CA ALA A 452 20.87 3.51 37.50
C ALA A 452 19.99 2.34 37.98
N VAL A 453 20.35 1.12 37.59
CA VAL A 453 19.67 -0.12 37.97
C VAL A 453 19.88 -0.43 39.45
N MET A 454 21.10 -0.25 39.98
CA MET A 454 21.35 -0.40 41.41
C MET A 454 20.50 0.54 42.25
N ASN A 455 20.46 1.82 41.90
CA ASN A 455 19.61 2.79 42.60
C ASN A 455 18.13 2.43 42.48
N PHE A 456 17.69 2.02 41.29
CA PHE A 456 16.31 1.62 41.06
C PHE A 456 15.90 0.46 41.98
N MET A 457 16.72 -0.60 42.05
CA MET A 457 16.42 -1.76 42.89
C MET A 457 16.53 -1.49 44.39
N GLN A 458 17.50 -0.67 44.82
CA GLN A 458 17.61 -0.26 46.23
C GLN A 458 16.41 0.55 46.71
N ASN A 459 15.70 1.22 45.79
CA ASN A 459 14.47 1.93 46.08
C ASN A 459 13.20 1.08 45.89
N GLY A 460 13.34 -0.25 45.79
CA GLY A 460 12.22 -1.20 45.71
C GLY A 460 11.71 -1.46 44.29
N GLY A 461 12.47 -1.08 43.26
CA GLY A 461 12.17 -1.46 41.88
C GLY A 461 12.51 -2.92 41.57
N ASN A 462 11.72 -3.53 40.68
CA ASN A 462 11.92 -4.91 40.24
C ASN A 462 12.68 -4.97 38.92
N PHE A 463 13.67 -5.84 38.78
CA PHE A 463 14.48 -5.87 37.56
C PHE A 463 14.71 -7.28 37.00
N PHE A 464 14.50 -7.40 35.69
CA PHE A 464 14.79 -8.60 34.92
C PHE A 464 15.87 -8.31 33.88
N VAL A 465 16.85 -9.22 33.78
CA VAL A 465 17.85 -9.21 32.71
C VAL A 465 18.12 -10.60 32.16
N SER A 466 18.29 -10.69 30.84
CA SER A 466 18.78 -11.87 30.15
C SER A 466 19.78 -11.50 29.04
N GLY A 467 20.89 -12.23 28.95
CA GLY A 467 21.83 -12.16 27.84
C GLY A 467 23.05 -13.04 28.09
N SER A 468 23.76 -13.40 27.02
CA SER A 468 24.93 -14.30 27.03
C SER A 468 26.25 -13.61 27.40
N CYS A 469 26.28 -12.27 27.46
CA CYS A 469 27.45 -11.47 27.83
C CYS A 469 27.20 -10.57 29.04
N VAL A 470 26.13 -10.83 29.80
CA VAL A 470 25.65 -9.94 30.86
C VAL A 470 26.55 -10.01 32.08
N LEU A 471 26.79 -11.20 32.63
CA LEU A 471 27.54 -11.41 33.86
C LEU A 471 29.01 -11.00 33.72
N SER A 472 29.65 -11.39 32.62
CA SER A 472 31.03 -11.01 32.34
C SER A 472 31.16 -9.50 32.21
N SER A 473 30.20 -8.82 31.59
CA SER A 473 30.21 -7.36 31.44
C SER A 473 29.95 -6.63 32.75
N ILE A 474 28.91 -7.03 33.51
CA ILE A 474 28.58 -6.44 34.81
C ILE A 474 29.75 -6.62 35.80
N SER A 475 30.44 -7.75 35.77
CA SER A 475 31.55 -8.04 36.70
C SER A 475 32.80 -7.15 36.50
N GLN A 476 32.85 -6.33 35.46
CA GLN A 476 34.01 -5.49 35.14
C GLN A 476 34.06 -4.16 35.90
N THR A 477 32.96 -3.74 36.53
CA THR A 477 32.87 -2.46 37.25
C THR A 477 32.66 -2.68 38.75
N PRO A 478 33.10 -1.76 39.62
CA PRO A 478 32.82 -1.86 41.06
C PRO A 478 31.32 -1.89 41.39
N ASP A 479 30.53 -1.06 40.70
CA ASP A 479 29.08 -0.97 40.91
C ASP A 479 28.36 -2.23 40.41
N GLY A 480 28.78 -2.77 39.27
CA GLY A 480 28.29 -4.04 38.75
C GLY A 480 28.67 -5.24 39.62
N LEU A 481 29.87 -5.25 40.22
CA LEU A 481 30.22 -6.27 41.22
C LEU A 481 29.32 -6.18 42.46
N SER A 482 29.02 -4.98 42.96
CA SER A 482 28.05 -4.82 44.04
C SER A 482 26.65 -5.26 43.62
N LEU A 483 26.25 -5.04 42.37
CA LEU A 483 25.01 -5.56 41.82
C LEU A 483 24.94 -7.10 41.87
N LEU A 484 25.96 -7.80 41.38
CA LEU A 484 25.98 -9.26 41.39
C LEU A 484 26.11 -9.83 42.81
N ASN A 485 27.06 -9.33 43.58
CA ASN A 485 27.45 -9.92 44.85
C ASN A 485 26.50 -9.53 45.99
N ASP A 486 26.21 -8.23 46.12
CA ASP A 486 25.48 -7.71 47.28
C ASP A 486 23.97 -7.82 47.07
N TYR A 487 23.48 -7.65 45.83
CA TYR A 487 22.04 -7.69 45.54
C TYR A 487 21.58 -9.08 45.08
N PHE A 488 22.18 -9.64 44.03
CA PHE A 488 21.78 -10.96 43.52
C PHE A 488 22.38 -12.13 44.31
N GLY A 489 23.46 -11.92 45.08
CA GLY A 489 24.10 -12.97 45.86
C GLY A 489 24.84 -14.02 45.01
N VAL A 490 25.33 -13.63 43.82
CA VAL A 490 26.03 -14.50 42.86
C VAL A 490 27.35 -13.87 42.40
N ASN A 491 28.32 -14.71 42.01
CA ASN A 491 29.51 -14.28 41.28
C ASN A 491 29.47 -14.81 39.85
N TYR A 492 30.08 -14.09 38.91
CA TYR A 492 30.44 -14.64 37.61
C TYR A 492 31.56 -15.68 37.77
N ALA A 493 31.31 -16.91 37.34
CA ALA A 493 32.21 -18.06 37.50
C ALA A 493 32.94 -18.46 36.20
N GLY A 494 32.69 -17.73 35.10
CA GLY A 494 33.27 -17.97 33.79
C GLY A 494 32.23 -18.32 32.73
N ASP A 495 32.72 -18.57 31.52
CA ASP A 495 31.88 -18.99 30.40
C ASP A 495 31.96 -20.49 30.21
N THR A 496 30.88 -21.09 29.72
CA THR A 496 30.97 -22.45 29.21
C THR A 496 30.11 -22.64 27.96
N ILE A 497 30.60 -23.47 27.05
CA ILE A 497 29.91 -23.86 25.82
C ILE A 497 29.14 -25.16 26.13
N TYR A 498 27.81 -25.15 26.05
CA TYR A 498 27.02 -26.34 26.37
C TYR A 498 25.92 -26.65 25.34
N CYS A 499 25.77 -27.95 25.07
CA CYS A 499 24.53 -28.57 24.63
C CYS A 499 23.96 -29.29 25.87
N ASP A 500 23.18 -28.60 26.69
CA ASP A 500 22.68 -29.13 27.97
C ASP A 500 21.20 -28.78 28.12
N THR A 501 20.49 -29.58 28.90
CA THR A 501 19.12 -29.28 29.30
C THR A 501 19.16 -28.36 30.52
N VAL A 502 18.45 -27.25 30.43
CA VAL A 502 18.16 -26.36 31.55
C VAL A 502 16.86 -26.79 32.19
N ILE A 503 16.82 -26.80 33.52
CA ILE A 503 15.65 -27.16 34.33
C ILE A 503 15.40 -26.07 35.39
N GLY A 504 14.14 -25.77 35.63
CA GLY A 504 13.73 -24.91 36.73
C GLY A 504 13.80 -25.59 38.07
N VAL A 505 14.17 -24.83 39.10
CA VAL A 505 14.35 -25.35 40.46
C VAL A 505 13.00 -25.60 41.12
N SER A 506 12.81 -26.78 41.70
CA SER A 506 11.58 -27.16 42.41
C SER A 506 11.34 -26.25 43.63
N GLY A 507 10.08 -25.86 43.85
CA GLY A 507 9.69 -24.91 44.90
C GLY A 507 9.92 -23.43 44.53
N THR A 508 10.32 -23.14 43.28
CA THR A 508 10.47 -21.77 42.77
C THR A 508 9.41 -21.47 41.69
N PRO A 509 9.20 -20.19 41.32
CA PRO A 509 8.32 -19.83 40.20
C PRO A 509 8.70 -20.44 38.85
N PHE A 510 9.92 -20.99 38.72
CA PHE A 510 10.43 -21.62 37.51
C PHE A 510 10.23 -23.15 37.51
N GLU A 511 9.68 -23.74 38.56
CA GLU A 511 9.46 -25.18 38.66
C GLU A 511 8.71 -25.76 37.44
N GLY A 512 9.23 -26.86 36.90
CA GLY A 512 8.65 -27.55 35.75
C GLY A 512 9.06 -27.01 34.37
N ILE A 513 9.77 -25.87 34.31
CA ILE A 513 10.36 -25.38 33.05
C ILE A 513 11.54 -26.28 32.66
N SER A 514 11.60 -26.71 31.40
CA SER A 514 12.74 -27.45 30.86
C SER A 514 12.92 -27.18 29.36
N PHE A 515 14.18 -26.95 28.95
CA PHE A 515 14.54 -26.68 27.56
C PHE A 515 16.02 -27.00 27.30
N VAL A 516 16.39 -27.13 26.03
CA VAL A 516 17.80 -27.36 25.64
C VAL A 516 18.42 -26.04 25.22
N LEU A 517 19.59 -25.73 25.77
CA LEU A 517 20.47 -24.67 25.26
C LEU A 517 21.53 -25.29 24.37
N LEU A 518 21.81 -24.62 23.25
CA LEU A 518 22.76 -25.07 22.23
C LEU A 518 23.95 -24.11 22.05
N ASP A 519 24.07 -23.13 22.94
CA ASP A 519 25.01 -22.01 22.82
C ASP A 519 25.79 -21.78 24.12
N SER A 520 26.80 -20.93 24.07
CA SER A 520 27.57 -20.53 25.26
C SER A 520 26.71 -19.75 26.26
N VAL A 521 26.94 -20.03 27.53
CA VAL A 521 26.31 -19.35 28.67
C VAL A 521 27.35 -18.98 29.70
N GLU A 522 27.09 -17.90 30.40
CA GLU A 522 27.88 -17.51 31.57
C GLU A 522 27.36 -18.28 32.80
N VAL A 523 28.24 -18.86 33.59
CA VAL A 523 27.84 -19.63 34.78
C VAL A 523 28.03 -18.79 36.05
N MET A 524 27.17 -19.04 37.04
CA MET A 524 27.18 -18.35 38.32
C MET A 524 27.67 -19.26 39.45
N ASP A 525 28.41 -18.68 40.40
CA ASP A 525 28.69 -19.29 41.71
C ASP A 525 27.83 -18.62 42.79
N THR A 526 27.18 -19.40 43.66
CA THR A 526 26.34 -18.86 44.74
C THR A 526 27.16 -18.32 45.91
N VAL A 527 26.82 -17.11 46.35
CA VAL A 527 27.23 -16.51 47.64
C VAL A 527 26.09 -16.61 48.66
N SER A 528 24.85 -16.28 48.27
CA SER A 528 23.65 -16.31 49.13
C SER A 528 22.31 -16.48 48.38
N ALA A 529 22.31 -16.59 47.05
CA ALA A 529 21.12 -16.57 46.19
C ALA A 529 20.32 -17.88 46.14
N TYR A 530 19.06 -17.79 45.71
CA TYR A 530 18.25 -18.94 45.29
C TYR A 530 18.40 -19.16 43.77
N PRO A 531 18.89 -20.34 43.31
CA PRO A 531 18.97 -20.62 41.88
C PRO A 531 17.57 -20.69 41.27
N ALA A 532 17.38 -20.00 40.14
CA ALA A 532 16.15 -20.05 39.34
C ALA A 532 16.19 -21.20 38.34
N LEU A 533 17.34 -21.36 37.66
CA LEU A 533 17.56 -22.31 36.59
C LEU A 533 18.91 -23.02 36.79
N LEU A 534 18.90 -24.34 36.63
CA LEU A 534 20.08 -25.20 36.68
C LEU A 534 20.27 -25.93 35.36
N SER A 535 21.52 -26.17 34.96
CA SER A 535 21.83 -27.16 33.95
C SER A 535 21.69 -28.59 34.51
N THR A 536 21.56 -29.62 33.66
CA THR A 536 21.61 -31.00 34.17
C THR A 536 22.99 -31.39 34.71
N SER A 537 24.03 -30.65 34.33
CA SER A 537 25.37 -30.73 34.93
C SER A 537 25.50 -30.04 36.31
N GLY A 538 24.46 -29.32 36.77
CA GLY A 538 24.38 -28.69 38.09
C GLY A 538 24.92 -27.25 38.14
N ALA A 539 25.25 -26.65 37.00
CA ALA A 539 25.67 -25.25 36.90
C ALA A 539 24.47 -24.30 37.04
N ILE A 540 24.69 -23.14 37.66
CA ILE A 540 23.66 -22.12 37.84
C ILE A 540 23.67 -21.20 36.62
N ILE A 541 22.54 -21.15 35.93
CA ILE A 541 22.33 -20.39 34.68
C ILE A 541 21.32 -19.24 34.89
N GLY A 542 20.63 -19.25 36.04
CA GLY A 542 19.76 -18.16 36.45
C GLY A 542 19.65 -18.09 37.95
N ALA A 543 19.56 -16.88 38.47
CA ALA A 543 19.34 -16.59 39.88
C ALA A 543 18.13 -15.66 40.05
N PHE A 544 17.47 -15.77 41.19
CA PHE A 544 16.39 -14.88 41.55
C PHE A 544 16.52 -14.41 43.00
N THR A 545 15.97 -13.22 43.25
CA THR A 545 15.72 -12.66 44.57
C THR A 545 14.21 -12.49 44.77
N ASP A 546 13.79 -11.90 45.89
CA ASP A 546 12.38 -11.62 46.14
C ASP A 546 11.75 -10.61 45.15
N SER A 547 12.58 -9.88 44.38
CA SER A 547 12.18 -8.73 43.55
C SER A 547 12.80 -8.68 42.15
N SER A 548 13.82 -9.50 41.86
CA SER A 548 14.55 -9.43 40.59
C SER A 548 15.03 -10.80 40.11
N VAL A 549 15.28 -10.91 38.82
CA VAL A 549 15.70 -12.15 38.16
C VAL A 549 16.83 -11.84 37.16
N ILE A 550 17.86 -12.68 37.15
CA ILE A 550 18.96 -12.61 36.18
C ILE A 550 19.17 -13.96 35.52
N PHE A 551 19.21 -13.96 34.19
CA PHE A 551 19.55 -15.10 33.35
C PHE A 551 20.82 -14.82 32.55
N SER A 552 21.61 -15.86 32.30
CA SER A 552 22.89 -15.78 31.60
C SER A 552 22.88 -16.36 30.18
N PHE A 553 21.72 -16.32 29.52
CA PHE A 553 21.56 -16.79 28.14
C PHE A 553 20.66 -15.86 27.31
N LYS A 554 20.74 -16.01 26.00
CA LYS A 554 19.94 -15.25 25.03
C LYS A 554 18.55 -15.86 24.85
N LEU A 555 17.51 -15.07 25.11
CA LEU A 555 16.12 -15.50 24.88
C LEU A 555 15.79 -15.68 23.38
N ALA A 556 16.46 -14.94 22.50
CA ALA A 556 16.20 -14.98 21.06
C ALA A 556 16.49 -16.35 20.41
N ALA A 557 17.25 -17.24 21.08
CA ALA A 557 17.48 -18.61 20.65
C ALA A 557 16.33 -19.58 20.97
N LEU A 558 15.29 -19.12 21.67
CA LEU A 558 14.19 -19.94 22.17
C LEU A 558 12.89 -19.71 21.35
N SER A 559 11.96 -20.65 21.50
CA SER A 559 10.61 -20.50 20.92
C SER A 559 9.78 -19.48 21.68
N ASP A 560 8.88 -18.79 21.00
CA ASP A 560 8.03 -17.74 21.61
C ASP A 560 7.24 -18.25 22.81
N SER A 561 6.68 -19.47 22.74
CA SER A 561 5.96 -20.07 23.86
C SER A 561 6.84 -20.27 25.10
N LEU A 562 8.11 -20.62 24.90
CA LEU A 562 9.06 -20.79 26.00
C LEU A 562 9.52 -19.43 26.54
N ILE A 563 9.77 -18.44 25.67
CA ILE A 563 10.07 -17.07 26.07
C ILE A 563 8.95 -16.52 26.96
N THR A 564 7.70 -16.64 26.50
CA THR A 564 6.53 -16.21 27.27
C THR A 564 6.43 -16.96 28.59
N LEU A 565 6.71 -18.26 28.64
CA LEU A 565 6.69 -19.05 29.88
C LEU A 565 7.76 -18.57 30.88
N LEU A 566 9.00 -18.38 30.42
CA LEU A 566 10.11 -17.89 31.24
C LEU A 566 9.84 -16.48 31.78
N LEU A 567 9.35 -15.58 30.92
CA LEU A 567 9.04 -14.21 31.31
C LEU A 567 7.83 -14.13 32.25
N ASN A 568 6.83 -15.01 32.10
CA ASN A 568 5.74 -15.15 33.07
C ASN A 568 6.25 -15.63 34.43
N ALA A 569 7.14 -16.62 34.46
CA ALA A 569 7.77 -17.07 35.70
C ALA A 569 8.60 -15.95 36.36
N ALA A 570 9.34 -15.18 35.56
CA ALA A 570 10.08 -14.02 36.06
C ALA A 570 9.16 -12.92 36.61
N ARG A 571 8.08 -12.57 35.90
CA ARG A 571 7.04 -11.65 36.37
C ARG A 571 6.46 -12.10 37.72
N ASN A 572 6.14 -13.38 37.85
CA ASN A 572 5.60 -13.96 39.08
C ASN A 572 6.64 -13.95 40.22
N ALA A 573 7.91 -14.23 39.92
CA ALA A 573 9.00 -14.17 40.90
C ALA A 573 9.19 -12.74 41.44
N MET A 574 9.04 -11.74 40.58
CA MET A 574 9.08 -10.32 40.95
C MET A 574 7.78 -9.81 41.57
N GLN A 575 6.79 -10.69 41.78
CA GLN A 575 5.50 -10.37 42.41
C GLN A 575 4.75 -9.22 41.73
N LEU A 576 4.91 -9.06 40.41
CA LEU A 576 4.22 -8.01 39.68
C LEU A 576 2.73 -8.32 39.62
N THR A 577 1.92 -7.39 40.12
CA THR A 577 0.47 -7.57 40.24
C THR A 577 -0.27 -6.99 39.04
N SER A 578 -0.97 -7.86 38.31
CA SER A 578 -1.95 -7.42 37.30
C SER A 578 -3.15 -6.75 37.97
N VAL A 579 -3.80 -5.81 37.28
CA VAL A 579 -5.09 -5.24 37.73
C VAL A 579 -6.10 -6.37 37.92
N GLU A 580 -6.38 -6.69 39.18
CA GLU A 580 -7.22 -7.78 39.70
C GLU A 580 -8.03 -8.58 38.65
N GLU A 581 -7.57 -9.79 38.34
CA GLU A 581 -8.50 -10.88 38.06
C GLU A 581 -9.29 -11.13 39.36
N SER A 582 -10.61 -10.91 39.29
CA SER A 582 -11.50 -11.32 40.37
C SER A 582 -11.22 -12.79 40.72
N PRO A 583 -11.04 -13.15 42.01
CA PRO A 583 -10.56 -14.47 42.44
C PRO A 583 -11.53 -15.65 42.17
N GLU A 584 -12.56 -15.46 41.35
CA GLU A 584 -13.48 -16.52 40.93
C GLU A 584 -13.11 -17.12 39.56
N ARG A 585 -12.10 -17.99 39.62
CA ARG A 585 -11.90 -19.23 38.83
C ARG A 585 -11.51 -19.16 37.35
N ASP A 586 -10.49 -19.98 37.06
CA ASP A 586 -10.18 -20.69 35.82
C ASP A 586 -11.36 -20.82 34.84
N ILE A 587 -11.18 -20.31 33.60
CA ILE A 587 -11.63 -20.85 32.29
C ILE A 587 -11.47 -19.72 31.21
N PRO A 588 -10.99 -20.03 30.00
CA PRO A 588 -10.49 -19.05 29.02
C PRO A 588 -11.53 -18.05 28.52
N LEU A 589 -11.14 -16.76 28.54
CA LEU A 589 -11.86 -15.63 27.94
C LEU A 589 -11.92 -15.77 26.41
N LYS A 590 -13.04 -16.22 25.85
CA LYS A 590 -13.34 -16.03 24.42
C LYS A 590 -13.87 -14.62 24.19
N ARG A 591 -13.06 -13.75 23.57
CA ARG A 591 -13.48 -12.44 23.06
C ARG A 591 -14.57 -12.61 21.98
N ILE A 592 -15.70 -11.91 22.12
CA ILE A 592 -16.74 -11.86 21.08
C ILE A 592 -16.85 -10.41 20.57
N TYR A 593 -16.52 -10.19 19.31
CA TYR A 593 -16.77 -8.93 18.60
C TYR A 593 -18.18 -8.96 18.01
N SER A 594 -19.00 -7.95 18.26
CA SER A 594 -20.27 -7.76 17.52
C SER A 594 -20.47 -6.29 17.17
N GLN A 595 -20.48 -5.99 15.87
CA GLN A 595 -20.79 -4.67 15.30
C GLN A 595 -22.30 -4.37 15.27
N ARG A 596 -23.15 -5.17 15.92
CA ARG A 596 -24.61 -4.98 15.98
C ARG A 596 -25.08 -5.22 17.41
N ARG A 597 -26.14 -4.52 17.85
CA ARG A 597 -26.75 -4.48 19.21
C ARG A 597 -27.24 -5.83 19.79
N TRP A 598 -26.68 -6.95 19.37
CA TRP A 598 -27.10 -8.31 19.69
C TRP A 598 -25.89 -9.13 20.16
N LEU A 599 -26.06 -9.82 21.29
CA LEU A 599 -25.17 -10.90 21.70
C LEU A 599 -25.85 -12.24 21.42
N ASN A 600 -25.15 -13.13 20.73
CA ASN A 600 -25.62 -14.49 20.50
C ASN A 600 -24.96 -15.42 21.53
N TYR A 601 -25.78 -16.11 22.32
CA TYR A 601 -25.30 -17.08 23.29
C TYR A 601 -26.02 -18.41 23.09
N TYR A 602 -25.26 -19.50 23.06
CA TYR A 602 -25.80 -20.85 22.93
C TYR A 602 -25.85 -21.52 24.31
N SER A 603 -27.04 -21.77 24.83
CA SER A 603 -27.15 -22.46 26.11
C SER A 603 -26.85 -23.94 25.97
N LYS A 604 -25.88 -24.43 26.74
CA LYS A 604 -25.49 -25.85 26.74
C LYS A 604 -26.58 -26.74 27.31
N TYR A 605 -27.42 -26.21 28.21
CA TYR A 605 -28.42 -26.98 28.96
C TYR A 605 -29.87 -26.70 28.52
N GLY A 606 -30.10 -25.85 27.52
CA GLY A 606 -31.41 -25.66 26.87
C GLY A 606 -32.49 -25.01 27.75
N GLY A 607 -32.10 -24.26 28.78
CA GLY A 607 -33.02 -23.61 29.74
C GLY A 607 -33.05 -22.08 29.65
N GLU A 608 -33.92 -21.45 30.46
CA GLU A 608 -33.92 -19.99 30.66
C GLU A 608 -32.60 -19.56 31.33
N VAL A 609 -31.87 -18.66 30.67
CA VAL A 609 -30.61 -18.10 31.18
C VAL A 609 -30.87 -16.76 31.86
N LYS A 610 -30.29 -16.56 33.04
CA LYS A 610 -30.28 -15.26 33.71
C LYS A 610 -29.08 -14.47 33.22
N ILE A 611 -29.34 -13.32 32.62
CA ILE A 611 -28.29 -12.42 32.15
C ILE A 611 -28.20 -11.25 33.11
N MET A 612 -26.99 -10.99 33.59
CA MET A 612 -26.68 -9.81 34.39
C MET A 612 -25.63 -8.99 33.65
N LEU A 613 -25.84 -7.69 33.65
CA LEU A 613 -24.94 -6.73 33.02
C LEU A 613 -24.29 -5.89 34.09
N PHE A 614 -23.00 -5.63 33.95
CA PHE A 614 -22.24 -4.75 34.81
C PHE A 614 -21.46 -3.75 33.95
N ASP A 615 -21.34 -2.52 34.43
CA ASP A 615 -20.43 -1.55 33.82
C ASP A 615 -18.97 -1.83 34.24
N ALA A 616 -18.03 -1.10 33.64
CA ALA A 616 -16.61 -1.23 33.95
C ALA A 616 -16.25 -1.00 35.43
N ALA A 617 -17.12 -0.33 36.20
CA ALA A 617 -16.95 -0.12 37.63
C ALA A 617 -17.63 -1.21 38.49
N GLY A 618 -18.08 -2.31 37.87
CA GLY A 618 -18.72 -3.43 38.57
C GLY A 618 -20.14 -3.14 39.06
N ARG A 619 -20.77 -2.03 38.64
CA ARG A 619 -22.14 -1.70 39.04
C ARG A 619 -23.13 -2.43 38.15
N ARG A 620 -24.11 -3.09 38.78
CA ARG A 620 -25.17 -3.79 38.04
C ARG A 620 -26.03 -2.81 37.25
N ARG A 621 -26.18 -3.10 35.97
CA ARG A 621 -26.94 -2.37 34.97
C ARG A 621 -28.30 -3.08 34.78
N LEU A 622 -29.39 -2.31 34.77
CA LEU A 622 -30.79 -2.78 34.82
C LEU A 622 -31.56 -2.55 33.51
N GLU A 623 -30.84 -2.30 32.43
CA GLU A 623 -31.37 -1.97 31.11
C GLU A 623 -32.21 -3.13 30.54
N ARG A 624 -33.15 -2.79 29.67
CA ARG A 624 -34.10 -3.75 29.10
C ARG A 624 -33.36 -4.73 28.17
N LEU A 625 -33.48 -6.00 28.51
CA LEU A 625 -33.12 -7.13 27.67
C LEU A 625 -34.34 -7.54 26.86
N TYR A 626 -34.21 -7.60 25.52
CA TYR A 626 -35.23 -8.20 24.66
C TYR A 626 -34.85 -9.65 24.37
N TYR A 627 -35.79 -10.57 24.59
CA TYR A 627 -35.65 -11.99 24.27
C TYR A 627 -36.33 -12.32 22.94
N ALA A 628 -35.72 -13.15 22.07
CA ALA A 628 -36.43 -13.75 20.94
C ALA A 628 -35.93 -15.15 20.53
N GLU A 629 -36.92 -16.05 20.43
CA GLU A 629 -37.04 -17.37 19.78
C GLU A 629 -36.32 -18.63 20.31
N LYS A 630 -37.10 -19.72 20.29
CA LYS A 630 -36.73 -21.06 20.77
C LYS A 630 -35.56 -21.63 19.97
N GLY A 631 -34.48 -22.00 20.67
CA GLY A 631 -33.30 -22.66 20.09
C GLY A 631 -32.05 -21.78 20.04
N TRP A 632 -32.21 -20.46 20.20
CA TRP A 632 -31.11 -19.50 20.32
C TRP A 632 -31.42 -18.52 21.46
N ASN A 633 -30.60 -18.49 22.52
CA ASN A 633 -30.71 -17.43 23.52
C ASN A 633 -30.05 -16.17 22.96
N ARG A 634 -30.72 -15.53 22.00
CA ARG A 634 -30.30 -14.26 21.43
C ARG A 634 -30.93 -13.12 22.24
N PHE A 635 -30.10 -12.24 22.77
CA PHE A 635 -30.58 -11.08 23.50
C PHE A 635 -30.03 -9.78 22.91
N GLY A 636 -30.95 -8.82 22.77
CA GLY A 636 -30.63 -7.45 22.41
C GLY A 636 -30.59 -6.59 23.66
N ILE A 637 -29.55 -5.77 23.78
CA ILE A 637 -29.45 -4.78 24.86
C ILE A 637 -29.63 -3.40 24.26
N GLU A 638 -30.61 -2.65 24.76
CA GLU A 638 -30.91 -1.31 24.27
C GLU A 638 -30.77 -0.29 25.40
N GLY A 639 -30.25 0.90 25.06
CA GLY A 639 -30.11 2.02 26.01
C GLY A 639 -28.77 2.11 26.74
N LEU A 640 -27.77 1.28 26.39
CA LEU A 640 -26.42 1.43 26.92
C LEU A 640 -25.65 2.52 26.18
N SER A 641 -24.98 3.37 26.94
CA SER A 641 -23.97 4.29 26.40
C SER A 641 -22.75 3.51 25.88
N PRO A 642 -22.00 4.04 24.91
CA PRO A 642 -20.73 3.44 24.51
C PRO A 642 -19.81 3.21 25.72
N GLY A 643 -19.14 2.06 25.78
CA GLY A 643 -18.32 1.67 26.92
C GLY A 643 -18.08 0.16 27.01
N ILE A 644 -17.29 -0.22 28.01
CA ILE A 644 -17.00 -1.62 28.34
C ILE A 644 -18.02 -2.11 29.36
N TYR A 645 -18.62 -3.26 29.07
CA TYR A 645 -19.57 -3.93 29.94
C TYR A 645 -19.17 -5.39 30.12
N PHE A 646 -19.47 -5.90 31.30
CA PHE A 646 -19.31 -7.31 31.63
C PHE A 646 -20.68 -7.96 31.66
N VAL A 647 -20.82 -9.05 30.91
CA VAL A 647 -22.05 -9.83 30.85
C VAL A 647 -21.79 -11.13 31.57
N ILE A 648 -22.62 -11.41 32.57
CA ILE A 648 -22.68 -12.70 33.25
C ILE A 648 -23.91 -13.43 32.73
N VAL A 649 -23.70 -14.62 32.19
CA VAL A 649 -24.77 -15.54 31.80
C VAL A 649 -24.80 -16.68 32.82
N ASP A 650 -25.88 -16.76 33.58
CA ASP A 650 -26.12 -17.78 34.59
C ASP A 650 -27.15 -18.79 34.08
N GLU A 651 -26.70 -20.03 33.86
CA GLU A 651 -27.54 -21.14 33.39
C GLU A 651 -28.12 -21.97 34.54
N GLY A 652 -28.08 -21.46 35.78
CA GLY A 652 -28.54 -22.14 36.99
C GLY A 652 -27.61 -23.24 37.50
N ARG A 653 -26.63 -23.67 36.70
CA ARG A 653 -25.57 -24.63 37.09
C ARG A 653 -24.15 -24.10 36.86
N GLU A 654 -23.99 -23.17 35.92
CA GLU A 654 -22.70 -22.60 35.51
C GLU A 654 -22.89 -21.11 35.22
N LYS A 655 -21.89 -20.30 35.55
CA LYS A 655 -21.83 -18.88 35.22
C LYS A 655 -20.72 -18.65 34.22
N LEU A 656 -21.05 -18.03 33.11
CA LEU A 656 -20.10 -17.64 32.08
C LEU A 656 -19.96 -16.13 32.08
N PHE A 657 -18.72 -15.67 31.93
CA PHE A 657 -18.36 -14.28 31.92
C PHE A 657 -17.87 -13.90 30.53
N THR A 658 -18.40 -12.83 29.98
CA THR A 658 -17.91 -12.27 28.71
C THR A 658 -17.76 -10.77 28.81
N LYS A 659 -16.66 -10.27 28.25
CA LYS A 659 -16.43 -8.84 28.04
C LYS A 659 -17.14 -8.43 26.76
N MET A 660 -17.95 -7.38 26.84
CA MET A 660 -18.66 -6.79 25.71
C MET A 660 -18.29 -5.32 25.60
N VAL A 661 -17.85 -4.90 24.42
CA VAL A 661 -17.51 -3.51 24.14
C VAL A 661 -18.58 -2.94 23.22
N ILE A 662 -19.25 -1.87 23.66
CA ILE A 662 -20.26 -1.17 22.88
C ILE A 662 -19.65 0.10 22.32
N PHE A 663 -19.64 0.20 20.99
CA PHE A 663 -19.26 1.39 20.25
C PHE A 663 -20.50 2.22 19.88
N LYS A 664 -20.27 3.47 19.48
CA LYS A 664 -21.34 4.44 19.17
C LYS A 664 -22.10 4.10 17.90
#